data_AF-A0A9D5N8H9-F1
#
_entry.id   AF-A0A9D5N8H9-F1
#
_cell.length_a   1.000
_cell.length_b   1.000
_cell.length_c   1.000
_cell.angle_alpha   90.00
_cell.angle_beta   90.00
_cell.angle_gamma   90.00
#
_symmetry.space_group_name_H-M   'P 1'
#
loop_
_entity.id
_entity.type
_entity.pdbx_description
1 polymer ?
#
loop_
_entity_poly.entity_id
_entity_poly.type
_entity_poly.pdbx_seq_one_letter_code
_entity_poly.pdbx_strand_id
1 'polypeptide(L)'
;SMGGGQTMSQIFARPDLFAAAYPICPATGASSTTDAQINAIADLPIWFTHCVNDGTVRFNNSSPALAEKIMAAGNGAVHWSYYDDVHDTTGRFNDLTEDGSDYVYDTHWSWVYFDNNYNTCDECGLNEWEWLAKQNRAERNKPGVTVEDGVARFVYEAPEDAEVTKVTVSGNFQWYKWDEVEDYVGMGDNSHIKGYDAYHYEEGMFNTGGGVNNDSAVYELKQNVHGLYVLDLPLPGNLYYYDYTVIYADGTKETIKDPANLPEPNPANGADAGHSLFYVGDAFNTTKGQEYIYEREDQKGTYEFTPYKAIDGSTQYIGVYLPYGYDSSKTYKTVYVSHGGGGNENEWFTIGAVPNILDNLIAEGKMEPTIAVTMDNTYFNWDYDKVLPNVVDKIVPFVEKMYGASKDANDRAFCGLSMGSMTTNMMAMRYPDEFGYFGSFSGGSQDLNKEKYNVEALNNSVLYLTAGCVDMAYNNRMGIASTDFMKMYDELGVNYSFDLLGGAHDWGVWRESFTIFAKDYLWSPLPGVQFEDVQDPDKYYYDPVYWAFYSKPQITTGTSETTFSPNDKVTRGQIVTFLYRAAGEPKVSGDMQFSDVAEGKYYYDAVLWALENEITTGVSEDRFAPNETCTRAQIVTFLYRFAGEPETSGTIPFTDVKKDSWYEKPVIWAYTNNVTTGTDPDKFSPNGSCTRGQAVTFLYRVCAE
;
A
#
# COMPACT_ATOMS: atom_id res chain seq x y z
N SER A 1 -28.52 -31.84 25.02
CA SER A 1 -28.82 -31.52 23.61
C SER A 1 -29.02 -32.77 22.76
N MET A 2 -30.22 -33.00 22.21
CA MET A 2 -30.40 -33.96 21.11
C MET A 2 -30.19 -33.31 19.74
N GLY A 3 -30.52 -32.03 19.59
CA GLY A 3 -30.37 -31.28 18.32
C GLY A 3 -28.91 -31.22 17.88
N GLY A 4 -28.05 -30.53 18.64
CA GLY A 4 -26.62 -30.41 18.31
C GLY A 4 -25.89 -31.75 18.21
N GLY A 5 -26.20 -32.71 19.09
CA GLY A 5 -25.61 -34.05 19.03
C GLY A 5 -26.00 -34.84 17.77
N GLN A 6 -27.23 -34.66 17.28
CA GLN A 6 -27.68 -35.24 16.00
C GLN A 6 -27.02 -34.54 14.81
N THR A 7 -26.89 -33.21 14.82
CA THR A 7 -26.16 -32.47 13.79
C THR A 7 -24.75 -33.05 13.62
N MET A 8 -24.01 -33.18 14.72
CA MET A 8 -22.67 -33.79 14.70
C MET A 8 -22.68 -35.23 14.17
N SER A 9 -23.63 -36.05 14.62
CA SER A 9 -23.75 -37.44 14.19
C SER A 9 -24.02 -37.57 12.68
N GLN A 10 -24.83 -36.68 12.11
CA GLN A 10 -25.15 -36.68 10.68
C GLN A 10 -23.93 -36.32 9.84
N ILE A 11 -23.19 -35.27 10.24
CA ILE A 11 -22.02 -34.82 9.46
C ILE A 11 -20.87 -35.82 9.55
N PHE A 12 -20.69 -36.55 10.66
CA PHE A 12 -19.71 -37.62 10.70
C PHE A 12 -20.09 -38.83 9.84
N ALA A 13 -21.38 -39.14 9.76
CA ALA A 13 -21.85 -40.30 9.00
C ALA A 13 -21.94 -40.01 7.50
N ARG A 14 -22.28 -38.76 7.13
CA ARG A 14 -22.59 -38.31 5.78
C ARG A 14 -22.07 -36.88 5.55
N PRO A 15 -20.75 -36.65 5.66
CA PRO A 15 -20.18 -35.31 5.51
C PRO A 15 -20.53 -34.69 4.16
N ASP A 16 -20.50 -35.49 3.10
CA ASP A 16 -20.77 -35.05 1.72
C ASP A 16 -22.23 -34.64 1.48
N LEU A 17 -23.16 -34.92 2.39
CA LEU A 17 -24.58 -34.61 2.17
C LEU A 17 -24.86 -33.10 2.32
N PHE A 18 -24.06 -32.40 3.12
CA PHE A 18 -24.35 -31.03 3.55
C PHE A 18 -23.33 -30.04 2.96
N ALA A 19 -23.77 -28.82 2.67
CA ALA A 19 -22.87 -27.75 2.24
C ALA A 19 -22.17 -27.08 3.42
N ALA A 20 -22.79 -27.12 4.60
CA ALA A 20 -22.26 -26.62 5.86
C ALA A 20 -23.04 -27.25 7.03
N ALA A 21 -22.56 -27.04 8.25
CA ALA A 21 -23.27 -27.44 9.46
C ALA A 21 -23.29 -26.32 10.51
N TYR A 22 -24.40 -26.25 11.24
CA TYR A 22 -24.59 -25.28 12.32
C TYR A 22 -24.93 -26.01 13.64
N PRO A 23 -23.92 -26.59 14.33
CA PRO A 23 -24.13 -27.27 15.60
C PRO A 23 -24.42 -26.30 16.77
N ILE A 24 -25.64 -26.37 17.31
CA ILE A 24 -26.06 -25.62 18.51
C ILE A 24 -25.99 -26.51 19.75
N CYS A 25 -25.20 -26.08 20.75
CA CYS A 25 -24.87 -26.85 21.95
C CYS A 25 -24.57 -28.33 21.63
N PRO A 26 -23.56 -28.62 20.78
CA PRO A 26 -23.26 -29.96 20.32
C PRO A 26 -22.91 -30.85 21.53
N ALA A 27 -23.79 -31.79 21.87
CA ALA A 27 -23.55 -32.77 22.95
C ALA A 27 -22.53 -33.85 22.53
N THR A 28 -21.44 -33.41 21.91
CA THR A 28 -20.34 -34.20 21.38
C THR A 28 -19.05 -33.51 21.82
N GLY A 29 -18.17 -34.23 22.50
CA GLY A 29 -16.93 -33.66 23.01
C GLY A 29 -15.70 -34.10 22.21
N ALA A 30 -14.66 -33.26 22.21
CA ALA A 30 -13.41 -33.50 21.49
C ALA A 30 -12.75 -34.85 21.83
N SER A 31 -12.80 -35.26 23.10
CA SER A 31 -12.22 -36.52 23.58
C SER A 31 -12.98 -37.77 23.11
N SER A 32 -14.26 -37.62 22.73
CA SER A 32 -15.10 -38.72 22.23
C SER A 32 -15.12 -38.83 20.71
N THR A 33 -14.55 -37.85 20.00
CA THR A 33 -14.54 -37.81 18.53
C THR A 33 -13.21 -38.38 18.01
N THR A 34 -13.29 -39.43 17.20
CA THR A 34 -12.11 -40.08 16.62
C THR A 34 -11.47 -39.22 15.52
N ASP A 35 -10.19 -39.43 15.25
CA ASP A 35 -9.50 -38.67 14.19
C ASP A 35 -10.07 -38.97 12.80
N ALA A 36 -10.57 -40.20 12.58
CA ALA A 36 -11.30 -40.54 11.35
C ALA A 36 -12.58 -39.72 11.19
N GLN A 37 -13.33 -39.47 12.27
CA GLN A 37 -14.52 -38.61 12.25
C GLN A 37 -14.17 -37.15 12.01
N ILE A 38 -13.09 -36.66 12.63
CA ILE A 38 -12.60 -35.29 12.40
C ILE A 38 -12.17 -35.12 10.95
N ASN A 39 -11.37 -36.05 10.42
CA ASN A 39 -10.91 -36.01 9.03
C ASN A 39 -12.07 -36.07 8.03
N ALA A 40 -13.15 -36.79 8.35
CA ALA A 40 -14.33 -36.87 7.50
C ALA A 40 -15.06 -35.52 7.34
N ILE A 41 -14.97 -34.62 8.32
CA ILE A 41 -15.57 -33.28 8.30
C ILE A 41 -14.51 -32.17 8.26
N ALA A 42 -13.25 -32.51 8.02
CA ALA A 42 -12.15 -31.55 7.95
C ALA A 42 -12.31 -30.58 6.78
N ASP A 43 -13.23 -30.87 5.87
CA ASP A 43 -13.58 -30.03 4.75
C ASP A 43 -15.08 -29.71 4.72
N LEU A 44 -15.72 -29.52 5.87
CA LEU A 44 -17.11 -29.07 5.96
C LEU A 44 -17.15 -27.73 6.70
N PRO A 45 -17.72 -26.65 6.13
CA PRO A 45 -17.92 -25.40 6.86
C PRO A 45 -18.80 -25.62 8.09
N ILE A 46 -18.36 -25.17 9.25
CA ILE A 46 -19.06 -25.41 10.51
C ILE A 46 -19.11 -24.13 11.34
N TRP A 47 -20.30 -23.75 11.80
CA TRP A 47 -20.48 -22.65 12.75
C TRP A 47 -21.04 -23.16 14.07
N PHE A 48 -20.25 -23.04 15.13
CA PHE A 48 -20.63 -23.48 16.47
C PHE A 48 -21.38 -22.39 17.24
N THR A 49 -22.50 -22.75 17.86
CA THR A 49 -23.22 -21.83 18.76
C THR A 49 -23.46 -22.46 20.12
N HIS A 50 -23.05 -21.77 21.19
CA HIS A 50 -23.11 -22.31 22.54
C HIS A 50 -23.08 -21.21 23.60
N CYS A 51 -23.81 -21.39 24.68
CA CYS A 51 -23.67 -20.59 25.89
C CYS A 51 -22.56 -21.12 26.80
N VAL A 52 -21.71 -20.23 27.33
CA VAL A 52 -20.61 -20.57 28.25
C VAL A 52 -21.15 -21.19 29.54
N ASN A 53 -22.30 -20.69 30.01
CA ASN A 53 -22.96 -21.14 31.23
C ASN A 53 -24.01 -22.25 31.00
N ASP A 54 -23.94 -23.00 29.89
CA ASP A 54 -24.88 -24.08 29.57
C ASP A 54 -24.88 -25.18 30.66
N GLY A 55 -26.02 -25.31 31.36
CA GLY A 55 -26.20 -26.28 32.44
C GLY A 55 -26.44 -27.71 31.96
N THR A 56 -26.70 -27.92 30.67
CA THR A 56 -27.04 -29.20 30.05
C THR A 56 -25.84 -29.82 29.32
N VAL A 57 -25.09 -29.02 28.56
CA VAL A 57 -23.89 -29.45 27.82
C VAL A 57 -22.69 -28.66 28.33
N ARG A 58 -21.62 -29.34 28.73
CA ARG A 58 -20.43 -28.66 29.26
C ARG A 58 -19.67 -27.95 28.14
N PHE A 59 -19.71 -26.62 28.13
CA PHE A 59 -19.04 -25.74 27.17
C PHE A 59 -17.60 -26.16 26.86
N ASN A 60 -16.69 -26.11 27.85
CA ASN A 60 -15.25 -26.37 27.65
C ASN A 60 -14.91 -27.76 27.07
N ASN A 61 -15.78 -28.76 27.23
CA ASN A 61 -15.52 -30.12 26.74
C ASN A 61 -16.21 -30.40 25.40
N SER A 62 -16.94 -29.43 24.85
CA SER A 62 -17.84 -29.55 23.70
C SER A 62 -17.37 -28.60 22.59
N SER A 63 -18.05 -27.48 22.34
CA SER A 63 -17.82 -26.60 21.18
C SER A 63 -16.38 -26.12 21.01
N PRO A 64 -15.76 -25.39 21.95
CA PRO A 64 -14.40 -24.85 21.77
C PRO A 64 -13.36 -25.94 21.52
N ALA A 65 -13.30 -26.98 22.37
CA ALA A 65 -12.32 -28.06 22.20
C ALA A 65 -12.52 -28.85 20.90
N LEU A 66 -13.78 -28.99 20.45
CA LEU A 66 -14.08 -29.69 19.19
C LEU A 66 -13.75 -28.82 17.97
N ALA A 67 -14.05 -27.52 18.03
CA ALA A 67 -13.68 -26.55 17.01
C ALA A 67 -12.16 -26.51 16.84
N GLU A 68 -11.40 -26.41 17.94
CA GLU A 68 -9.93 -26.48 17.93
C GLU A 68 -9.42 -27.77 17.28
N LYS A 69 -10.02 -28.92 17.62
CA LYS A 69 -9.63 -30.21 17.03
C LYS A 69 -9.91 -30.27 15.52
N ILE A 70 -11.01 -29.69 15.06
CA ILE A 70 -11.39 -29.62 13.64
C ILE A 70 -10.47 -28.66 12.87
N MET A 71 -10.17 -27.48 13.45
CA MET A 71 -9.23 -26.52 12.89
C MET A 71 -7.82 -27.10 12.78
N ALA A 72 -7.35 -27.79 13.83
CA ALA A 72 -6.06 -28.49 13.80
C ALA A 72 -5.99 -29.59 12.73
N ALA A 73 -7.12 -30.15 12.33
CA ALA A 73 -7.20 -31.09 11.21
C ALA A 73 -7.15 -30.41 9.83
N GLY A 74 -7.10 -29.07 9.76
CA GLY A 74 -6.92 -28.28 8.55
C GLY A 74 -8.21 -27.66 7.99
N ASN A 75 -9.28 -27.61 8.78
CA ASN A 75 -10.51 -26.92 8.38
C ASN A 75 -10.42 -25.43 8.73
N GLY A 76 -10.24 -24.56 7.74
CA GLY A 76 -10.19 -23.11 7.96
C GLY A 76 -11.57 -22.45 8.00
N ALA A 77 -12.64 -23.16 7.65
CA ALA A 77 -14.01 -22.66 7.59
C ALA A 77 -14.81 -23.00 8.87
N VAL A 78 -14.20 -22.78 10.03
CA VAL A 78 -14.84 -22.99 11.34
C VAL A 78 -15.08 -21.65 12.03
N HIS A 79 -16.34 -21.33 12.29
CA HIS A 79 -16.75 -20.12 13.01
C HIS A 79 -17.42 -20.49 14.33
N TRP A 80 -17.55 -19.51 15.22
CA TRP A 80 -18.29 -19.68 16.47
C TRP A 80 -18.98 -18.42 16.96
N SER A 81 -20.07 -18.61 17.67
CA SER A 81 -20.75 -17.59 18.46
C SER A 81 -20.98 -18.13 19.87
N TYR A 82 -20.23 -17.58 20.82
CA TYR A 82 -20.29 -17.97 22.22
C TYR A 82 -20.89 -16.84 23.05
N TYR A 83 -21.82 -17.21 23.92
CA TYR A 83 -22.63 -16.26 24.67
C TYR A 83 -22.52 -16.53 26.17
N ASP A 84 -22.48 -15.50 27.00
CA ASP A 84 -22.48 -15.68 28.45
C ASP A 84 -23.83 -16.18 28.96
N ASP A 85 -24.93 -15.64 28.44
CA ASP A 85 -26.32 -15.97 28.80
C ASP A 85 -27.27 -15.81 27.58
N VAL A 86 -28.52 -16.27 27.70
CA VAL A 86 -29.53 -16.23 26.61
C VAL A 86 -30.68 -15.28 26.98
N HIS A 87 -30.83 -14.18 26.25
CA HIS A 87 -31.80 -13.12 26.52
C HIS A 87 -32.92 -13.06 25.47
N ASP A 88 -34.09 -12.56 25.87
CA ASP A 88 -35.16 -12.19 24.94
C ASP A 88 -34.79 -10.95 24.14
N THR A 89 -34.52 -11.17 22.86
CA THR A 89 -34.14 -10.12 21.92
C THR A 89 -35.35 -9.40 21.33
N THR A 90 -36.57 -9.84 21.67
CA THR A 90 -37.82 -9.27 21.13
C THR A 90 -38.50 -8.30 22.09
N GLY A 91 -38.08 -8.29 23.36
CA GLY A 91 -38.73 -7.54 24.44
C GLY A 91 -40.14 -8.04 24.81
N ARG A 92 -40.55 -9.20 24.29
CA ARG A 92 -41.90 -9.75 24.43
C ARG A 92 -42.19 -10.24 25.85
N PHE A 93 -41.15 -10.67 26.56
CA PHE A 93 -41.27 -11.27 27.90
C PHE A 93 -40.72 -10.37 29.01
N ASN A 94 -40.38 -9.12 28.70
CA ASN A 94 -39.87 -8.15 29.68
C ASN A 94 -40.95 -7.76 30.70
N ASP A 95 -42.22 -8.08 30.45
CA ASP A 95 -43.30 -7.95 31.45
C ASP A 95 -43.22 -9.03 32.55
N LEU A 96 -42.43 -10.07 32.36
CA LEU A 96 -42.15 -11.12 33.34
C LEU A 96 -40.96 -10.79 34.25
N THR A 97 -40.21 -9.71 33.98
CA THR A 97 -39.11 -9.24 34.82
C THR A 97 -39.57 -8.06 35.68
N GLU A 98 -39.17 -8.00 36.95
CA GLU A 98 -39.66 -6.97 37.88
C GLU A 98 -39.15 -5.56 37.53
N ASP A 99 -38.00 -5.46 36.87
CA ASP A 99 -37.33 -4.21 36.48
C ASP A 99 -37.52 -3.85 35.00
N GLY A 100 -38.25 -4.69 34.23
CA GLY A 100 -38.45 -4.51 32.79
C GLY A 100 -37.22 -4.84 31.94
N SER A 101 -36.19 -5.45 32.51
CA SER A 101 -35.03 -5.97 31.78
C SER A 101 -35.40 -7.13 30.87
N ASP A 102 -34.49 -7.47 29.95
CA ASP A 102 -34.70 -8.58 29.02
C ASP A 102 -34.83 -9.91 29.78
N TYR A 103 -35.88 -10.65 29.46
CA TYR A 103 -36.11 -11.96 30.06
C TYR A 103 -34.95 -12.91 29.74
N VAL A 104 -34.39 -13.56 30.77
CA VAL A 104 -33.29 -14.52 30.62
C VAL A 104 -33.86 -15.94 30.48
N TYR A 105 -33.59 -16.57 29.35
CA TYR A 105 -33.93 -17.98 29.10
C TYR A 105 -32.95 -18.94 29.76
N ASP A 106 -33.30 -20.23 29.74
CA ASP A 106 -32.35 -21.29 30.10
C ASP A 106 -31.11 -21.20 29.21
N THR A 107 -29.91 -21.29 29.79
CA THR A 107 -28.64 -21.13 29.07
C THR A 107 -28.43 -22.19 27.99
N HIS A 108 -29.13 -23.32 28.04
CA HIS A 108 -29.13 -24.31 26.97
C HIS A 108 -29.82 -23.82 25.68
N TRP A 109 -30.57 -22.70 25.74
CA TRP A 109 -31.48 -22.24 24.68
C TRP A 109 -30.82 -21.27 23.70
N SER A 110 -29.51 -21.39 23.48
CA SER A 110 -28.76 -20.49 22.58
C SER A 110 -29.20 -20.54 21.12
N TRP A 111 -30.09 -21.46 20.73
CA TRP A 111 -30.79 -21.42 19.43
C TRP A 111 -31.67 -20.18 19.28
N VAL A 112 -32.09 -19.53 20.37
CA VAL A 112 -32.87 -18.29 20.34
C VAL A 112 -32.13 -17.19 19.57
N TYR A 113 -30.82 -17.06 19.78
CA TYR A 113 -30.02 -16.05 19.06
C TYR A 113 -29.90 -16.37 17.57
N PHE A 114 -29.68 -17.64 17.23
CA PHE A 114 -29.65 -18.10 15.85
C PHE A 114 -31.00 -17.85 15.14
N ASP A 115 -32.11 -18.29 15.73
CA ASP A 115 -33.44 -18.14 15.13
C ASP A 115 -33.85 -16.67 14.98
N ASN A 116 -33.39 -15.81 15.90
CA ASN A 116 -33.67 -14.37 15.85
C ASN A 116 -32.69 -13.57 15.00
N ASN A 117 -31.72 -14.23 14.35
CA ASN A 117 -30.63 -13.59 13.59
C ASN A 117 -29.95 -12.47 14.39
N TYR A 118 -29.69 -12.75 15.67
CA TYR A 118 -29.28 -11.73 16.64
C TYR A 118 -27.83 -11.29 16.45
N ASN A 119 -26.98 -12.17 15.90
CA ASN A 119 -25.55 -11.96 15.85
C ASN A 119 -25.04 -11.56 14.46
N THR A 120 -24.13 -10.60 14.46
CA THR A 120 -23.11 -10.39 13.44
C THR A 120 -21.78 -10.88 14.00
N CYS A 121 -21.02 -11.65 13.22
CA CYS A 121 -19.63 -11.96 13.48
C CYS A 121 -18.82 -10.65 13.54
N ASP A 122 -18.31 -10.28 14.71
CA ASP A 122 -17.56 -9.02 14.89
C ASP A 122 -16.30 -8.96 13.99
N GLU A 123 -15.72 -10.10 13.64
CA GLU A 123 -14.51 -10.22 12.79
C GLU A 123 -14.80 -10.14 11.28
N CYS A 124 -16.01 -10.49 10.84
CA CYS A 124 -16.33 -10.66 9.43
C CYS A 124 -17.58 -9.89 8.95
N GLY A 125 -18.28 -9.19 9.86
CA GLY A 125 -19.41 -8.31 9.54
C GLY A 125 -20.68 -9.01 9.02
N LEU A 126 -20.70 -10.35 8.97
CA LEU A 126 -21.82 -11.16 8.48
C LEU A 126 -22.63 -11.76 9.62
N ASN A 127 -23.94 -11.87 9.43
CA ASN A 127 -24.77 -12.66 10.34
C ASN A 127 -24.80 -14.16 9.98
N GLU A 128 -25.25 -14.97 10.93
CA GLU A 128 -25.21 -16.44 10.87
C GLU A 128 -26.02 -17.00 9.68
N TRP A 129 -27.14 -16.35 9.34
CA TRP A 129 -27.99 -16.73 8.21
C TRP A 129 -27.40 -16.34 6.86
N GLU A 130 -26.78 -15.16 6.78
CA GLU A 130 -26.04 -14.71 5.59
C GLU A 130 -24.88 -15.65 5.29
N TRP A 131 -24.10 -16.01 6.31
CA TRP A 131 -23.03 -17.00 6.16
C TRP A 131 -23.58 -18.34 5.65
N LEU A 132 -24.64 -18.87 6.26
CA LEU A 132 -25.21 -20.16 5.87
C LEU A 132 -25.75 -20.13 4.42
N ALA A 133 -26.32 -19.00 3.99
CA ALA A 133 -26.85 -18.83 2.63
C ALA A 133 -25.77 -18.80 1.55
N LYS A 134 -24.52 -18.41 1.88
CA LYS A 134 -23.38 -18.43 0.95
C LYS A 134 -22.82 -19.84 0.72
N GLN A 135 -23.08 -20.78 1.63
CA GLN A 135 -22.44 -22.09 1.61
C GLN A 135 -22.90 -22.92 0.41
N ASN A 136 -21.95 -23.23 -0.48
CA ASN A 136 -22.19 -24.02 -1.68
C ASN A 136 -21.12 -25.10 -1.86
N ARG A 137 -21.54 -26.37 -1.73
CA ARG A 137 -20.64 -27.53 -1.85
C ARG A 137 -19.98 -27.63 -3.23
N ALA A 138 -20.68 -27.30 -4.31
CA ALA A 138 -20.14 -27.42 -5.66
C ALA A 138 -19.06 -26.38 -5.92
N GLU A 139 -19.30 -25.12 -5.52
CA GLU A 139 -18.31 -24.05 -5.64
C GLU A 139 -17.09 -24.30 -4.75
N ARG A 140 -17.30 -24.80 -3.53
CA ARG A 140 -16.21 -25.06 -2.57
C ARG A 140 -15.25 -26.19 -2.98
N ASN A 141 -15.68 -27.08 -3.86
CA ASN A 141 -14.86 -28.17 -4.41
C ASN A 141 -14.38 -27.89 -5.84
N LYS A 142 -14.62 -26.68 -6.36
CA LYS A 142 -14.16 -26.30 -7.69
C LYS A 142 -12.63 -26.15 -7.66
N PRO A 143 -11.89 -26.82 -8.56
CA PRO A 143 -10.44 -26.62 -8.66
C PRO A 143 -10.10 -25.15 -8.91
N GLY A 144 -9.00 -24.70 -8.31
CA GLY A 144 -8.55 -23.30 -8.34
C GLY A 144 -8.39 -22.71 -6.94
N VAL A 145 -8.26 -21.39 -6.88
CA VAL A 145 -8.32 -20.62 -5.64
C VAL A 145 -9.61 -19.80 -5.58
N THR A 146 -10.27 -19.82 -4.42
CA THR A 146 -11.41 -18.95 -4.11
C THR A 146 -11.15 -18.20 -2.83
N VAL A 147 -11.63 -16.97 -2.73
CA VAL A 147 -11.46 -16.14 -1.53
C VAL A 147 -12.82 -15.78 -0.96
N GLU A 148 -13.01 -16.04 0.32
CA GLU A 148 -14.20 -15.66 1.07
C GLU A 148 -13.77 -15.18 2.46
N ASP A 149 -14.21 -13.98 2.86
CA ASP A 149 -14.00 -13.39 4.19
C ASP A 149 -12.53 -13.45 4.69
N GLY A 150 -11.57 -13.11 3.81
CA GLY A 150 -10.14 -13.11 4.12
C GLY A 150 -9.49 -14.50 4.16
N VAL A 151 -10.22 -15.56 3.81
CA VAL A 151 -9.70 -16.93 3.72
C VAL A 151 -9.57 -17.32 2.25
N ALA A 152 -8.34 -17.63 1.84
CA ALA A 152 -8.03 -18.20 0.54
C ALA A 152 -8.07 -19.71 0.60
N ARG A 153 -8.96 -20.29 -0.19
CA ARG A 153 -9.14 -21.73 -0.31
C ARG A 153 -8.52 -22.22 -1.61
N PHE A 154 -7.54 -23.11 -1.49
CA PHE A 154 -6.86 -23.77 -2.58
C PHE A 154 -7.43 -25.16 -2.80
N VAL A 155 -7.80 -25.48 -4.04
CA VAL A 155 -8.31 -26.80 -4.43
C VAL A 155 -7.53 -27.28 -5.65
N TYR A 156 -6.72 -28.32 -5.47
CA TYR A 156 -5.97 -28.96 -6.54
C TYR A 156 -6.55 -30.35 -6.85
N GLU A 157 -6.89 -30.56 -8.12
CA GLU A 157 -7.29 -31.86 -8.66
C GLU A 157 -6.09 -32.49 -9.39
N ALA A 158 -5.62 -33.62 -8.88
CA ALA A 158 -4.56 -34.38 -9.53
C ALA A 158 -5.08 -35.05 -10.81
N PRO A 159 -4.26 -35.18 -11.87
CA PRO A 159 -4.64 -35.94 -13.07
C PRO A 159 -5.04 -37.39 -12.71
N GLU A 160 -6.07 -37.94 -13.36
CA GLU A 160 -6.65 -39.26 -13.02
C GLU A 160 -5.61 -40.40 -12.94
N ASP A 161 -4.60 -40.38 -13.80
CA ASP A 161 -3.56 -41.41 -13.87
C ASP A 161 -2.31 -41.10 -13.03
N ALA A 162 -2.28 -39.98 -12.30
CA ALA A 162 -1.13 -39.56 -11.51
C ALA A 162 -1.18 -40.15 -10.10
N GLU A 163 -0.17 -40.93 -9.73
CA GLU A 163 0.03 -41.37 -8.35
C GLU A 163 0.67 -40.25 -7.52
N VAL A 164 -0.14 -39.29 -7.06
CA VAL A 164 0.32 -38.17 -6.23
C VAL A 164 0.38 -38.58 -4.76
N THR A 165 1.49 -38.25 -4.09
CA THR A 165 1.70 -38.56 -2.66
C THR A 165 1.63 -37.32 -1.77
N LYS A 166 1.99 -36.16 -2.30
CA LYS A 166 1.98 -34.90 -1.56
C LYS A 166 1.79 -33.73 -2.52
N VAL A 167 0.95 -32.78 -2.10
CA VAL A 167 0.79 -31.49 -2.76
C VAL A 167 1.01 -30.40 -1.73
N THR A 168 1.84 -29.42 -2.06
CA THR A 168 2.02 -28.23 -1.24
C THR A 168 1.81 -26.98 -2.06
N VAL A 169 1.37 -25.90 -1.43
CA VAL A 169 1.32 -24.57 -2.03
C VAL A 169 2.35 -23.67 -1.37
N SER A 170 2.97 -22.81 -2.18
CA SER A 170 3.92 -21.80 -1.75
C SER A 170 3.73 -20.53 -2.57
N GLY A 171 4.06 -19.40 -1.97
CA GLY A 171 3.88 -18.07 -2.55
C GLY A 171 4.47 -17.00 -1.62
N ASN A 172 4.05 -15.75 -1.78
CA ASN A 172 4.40 -14.65 -0.88
C ASN A 172 3.56 -14.67 0.43
N PHE A 173 3.56 -15.84 1.10
CA PHE A 173 2.75 -16.18 2.28
C PHE A 173 3.59 -16.21 3.57
N GLN A 174 4.51 -15.27 3.72
CA GLN A 174 5.36 -15.15 4.91
C GLN A 174 5.53 -13.69 5.30
N TRP A 175 5.43 -13.41 6.58
CA TRP A 175 5.38 -12.06 7.13
C TRP A 175 6.47 -11.78 8.15
N TYR A 176 6.76 -10.50 8.33
CA TYR A 176 7.76 -9.96 9.23
C TYR A 176 7.26 -8.68 9.88
N LYS A 177 7.85 -8.35 11.03
CA LYS A 177 7.65 -7.09 11.73
C LYS A 177 8.84 -6.17 11.52
N TRP A 178 8.57 -4.89 11.37
CA TRP A 178 9.59 -3.86 11.13
C TRP A 178 10.68 -3.80 12.22
N ASP A 179 10.29 -3.90 13.48
CA ASP A 179 11.18 -3.86 14.64
C ASP A 179 12.00 -5.15 14.83
N GLU A 180 11.62 -6.25 14.17
CA GLU A 180 12.31 -7.55 14.25
C GLU A 180 13.32 -7.76 13.11
N VAL A 181 13.47 -6.80 12.20
CA VAL A 181 14.34 -6.91 11.01
C VAL A 181 15.43 -5.83 10.93
N GLU A 182 15.58 -4.98 11.95
CA GLU A 182 16.53 -3.86 11.95
C GLU A 182 17.99 -4.28 11.74
N ASP A 183 18.35 -5.49 12.17
CA ASP A 183 19.68 -6.06 12.05
C ASP A 183 19.84 -7.04 10.87
N TYR A 184 18.93 -6.96 9.88
CA TYR A 184 19.05 -7.72 8.64
C TYR A 184 20.40 -7.46 7.97
N VAL A 185 21.13 -8.55 7.72
CA VAL A 185 22.45 -8.56 7.10
C VAL A 185 22.39 -9.22 5.73
N GLY A 186 21.36 -8.97 4.93
CA GLY A 186 21.36 -9.29 3.49
C GLY A 186 21.68 -10.74 3.12
N MET A 187 22.67 -10.97 2.24
CA MET A 187 23.16 -12.32 1.90
C MET A 187 23.94 -13.04 3.04
N GLY A 188 23.99 -12.45 4.24
CA GLY A 188 24.59 -13.04 5.43
C GLY A 188 23.68 -14.05 6.13
N ASP A 189 24.02 -14.38 7.38
CA ASP A 189 23.18 -15.23 8.24
C ASP A 189 22.12 -14.36 8.92
N ASN A 190 20.84 -14.58 8.57
CA ASN A 190 19.70 -13.90 9.19
C ASN A 190 18.86 -14.85 10.04
N SER A 191 19.40 -16.02 10.45
CA SER A 191 18.62 -17.09 11.10
C SER A 191 17.99 -16.69 12.44
N HIS A 192 18.41 -15.56 13.00
CA HIS A 192 17.80 -14.95 14.18
C HIS A 192 16.50 -14.18 13.86
N ILE A 193 16.30 -13.75 12.62
CA ILE A 193 15.06 -13.08 12.17
C ILE A 193 13.96 -14.13 12.06
N LYS A 194 12.87 -13.87 12.78
CA LYS A 194 11.72 -14.75 12.82
C LYS A 194 10.75 -14.42 11.68
N GLY A 195 10.48 -15.41 10.82
CA GLY A 195 9.37 -15.36 9.89
C GLY A 195 8.06 -15.84 10.52
N TYR A 196 6.95 -15.24 10.12
CA TYR A 196 5.60 -15.60 10.54
C TYR A 196 4.84 -16.23 9.37
N ASP A 197 4.14 -17.32 9.63
CA ASP A 197 3.23 -17.93 8.66
C ASP A 197 1.87 -17.21 8.64
N ALA A 198 1.00 -17.61 7.72
CA ALA A 198 -0.30 -17.00 7.47
C ALA A 198 -1.23 -16.99 8.69
N TYR A 199 -1.12 -17.99 9.57
CA TYR A 199 -1.95 -18.09 10.77
C TYR A 199 -1.50 -17.17 11.90
N HIS A 200 -0.32 -16.55 11.76
CA HIS A 200 0.26 -15.65 12.75
C HIS A 200 0.41 -14.22 12.23
N TYR A 201 -0.33 -13.87 11.17
CA TYR A 201 -0.38 -12.49 10.70
C TYR A 201 -1.00 -11.56 11.75
N GLU A 202 -0.39 -10.39 11.91
CA GLU A 202 -0.91 -9.27 12.70
C GLU A 202 -0.88 -8.00 11.85
N GLU A 203 -1.83 -7.08 12.09
CA GLU A 203 -1.88 -5.80 11.40
C GLU A 203 -0.54 -5.03 11.57
N GLY A 204 -0.05 -4.46 10.47
CA GLY A 204 1.24 -3.75 10.43
C GLY A 204 2.44 -4.63 10.06
N MET A 205 2.29 -5.95 9.98
CA MET A 205 3.29 -6.81 9.34
C MET A 205 3.33 -6.61 7.83
N PHE A 206 4.49 -6.81 7.22
CA PHE A 206 4.68 -6.84 5.77
C PHE A 206 5.08 -8.26 5.32
N ASN A 207 4.70 -8.64 4.10
CA ASN A 207 5.12 -9.92 3.52
C ASN A 207 6.37 -9.77 2.65
N THR A 208 7.02 -10.90 2.39
CA THR A 208 8.13 -10.97 1.43
C THR A 208 7.83 -12.01 0.35
N GLY A 209 8.45 -11.85 -0.82
CA GLY A 209 8.33 -12.80 -1.92
C GLY A 209 9.01 -14.16 -1.69
N GLY A 210 9.89 -14.23 -0.69
CA GLY A 210 10.55 -15.44 -0.23
C GLY A 210 11.14 -15.23 1.15
N GLY A 211 11.35 -16.34 1.88
CA GLY A 211 11.92 -16.30 3.23
C GLY A 211 13.31 -15.65 3.26
N VAL A 212 13.55 -14.74 4.21
CA VAL A 212 14.85 -14.04 4.37
C VAL A 212 15.98 -15.01 4.76
N ASN A 213 15.63 -16.22 5.20
CA ASN A 213 16.56 -17.31 5.55
C ASN A 213 16.48 -18.48 4.58
N ASN A 214 15.98 -18.27 3.36
CA ASN A 214 15.68 -19.33 2.39
C ASN A 214 14.67 -20.36 2.96
N ASP A 215 13.80 -19.90 3.86
CA ASP A 215 12.81 -20.62 4.62
C ASP A 215 11.40 -20.13 4.25
N SER A 216 11.05 -20.24 2.96
CA SER A 216 9.72 -19.82 2.51
C SER A 216 8.63 -20.66 3.19
N ALA A 217 7.55 -20.02 3.61
CA ALA A 217 6.38 -20.73 4.13
C ALA A 217 5.78 -21.65 3.04
N VAL A 218 5.69 -22.94 3.33
CA VAL A 218 5.13 -23.97 2.44
C VAL A 218 4.03 -24.71 3.19
N TYR A 219 2.85 -24.76 2.61
CA TYR A 219 1.66 -25.34 3.23
C TYR A 219 1.24 -26.60 2.51
N GLU A 220 1.01 -27.68 3.26
CA GLU A 220 0.58 -28.96 2.70
C GLU A 220 -0.94 -28.99 2.52
N LEU A 221 -1.37 -29.34 1.30
CA LEU A 221 -2.79 -29.57 1.00
C LEU A 221 -3.15 -30.99 1.44
N LYS A 222 -4.31 -31.12 2.08
CA LYS A 222 -4.83 -32.41 2.56
C LYS A 222 -5.86 -32.94 1.59
N GLN A 223 -5.81 -34.24 1.30
CA GLN A 223 -6.79 -34.87 0.45
C GLN A 223 -8.14 -34.97 1.17
N ASN A 224 -9.19 -34.42 0.59
CA ASN A 224 -10.55 -34.56 1.10
C ASN A 224 -11.19 -35.88 0.62
N VAL A 225 -12.41 -36.13 1.08
CA VAL A 225 -13.21 -37.33 0.76
C VAL A 225 -13.55 -37.50 -0.72
N HIS A 226 -13.42 -36.44 -1.53
CA HIS A 226 -13.61 -36.46 -2.98
C HIS A 226 -12.31 -36.74 -3.75
N GLY A 227 -11.19 -36.92 -3.06
CA GLY A 227 -9.88 -37.13 -3.68
C GLY A 227 -9.17 -35.82 -4.08
N LEU A 228 -9.76 -34.66 -3.79
CA LEU A 228 -9.17 -33.34 -4.07
C LEU A 228 -8.19 -32.95 -2.97
N TYR A 229 -7.08 -32.30 -3.33
CA TYR A 229 -6.15 -31.70 -2.38
C TYR A 229 -6.63 -30.31 -2.01
N VAL A 230 -6.82 -30.04 -0.72
CA VAL A 230 -7.46 -28.83 -0.23
C VAL A 230 -6.65 -28.18 0.90
N LEU A 231 -6.64 -26.85 0.92
CA LEU A 231 -6.13 -26.04 2.02
C LEU A 231 -6.89 -24.73 2.12
N ASP A 232 -7.26 -24.32 3.32
CA ASP A 232 -7.75 -22.97 3.62
C ASP A 232 -6.64 -22.19 4.33
N LEU A 233 -6.31 -20.98 3.88
CA LEU A 233 -5.33 -20.09 4.48
C LEU A 233 -5.94 -18.71 4.78
N PRO A 234 -5.90 -18.23 6.04
CA PRO A 234 -6.24 -16.84 6.32
C PRO A 234 -5.16 -15.93 5.76
N LEU A 235 -5.52 -14.97 4.92
CA LEU A 235 -4.59 -14.04 4.27
C LEU A 235 -5.14 -12.62 4.42
N PRO A 236 -4.31 -11.62 4.80
CA PRO A 236 -4.73 -10.22 4.74
C PRO A 236 -4.97 -9.79 3.28
N GLY A 237 -5.66 -8.67 3.08
CA GLY A 237 -5.90 -8.21 1.71
C GLY A 237 -4.62 -7.84 1.00
N ASN A 238 -4.39 -8.41 -0.20
CA ASN A 238 -3.25 -8.14 -1.08
C ASN A 238 -3.46 -8.85 -2.44
N LEU A 239 -2.55 -8.65 -3.38
CA LEU A 239 -2.34 -9.51 -4.55
C LEU A 239 -1.25 -10.54 -4.24
N TYR A 240 -1.65 -11.80 -4.27
CA TYR A 240 -0.78 -12.94 -4.03
C TYR A 240 -0.43 -13.65 -5.32
N TYR A 241 0.77 -14.23 -5.32
CA TYR A 241 1.18 -15.21 -6.30
C TYR A 241 1.47 -16.54 -5.62
N TYR A 242 1.21 -17.64 -6.33
CA TYR A 242 1.43 -18.98 -5.81
C TYR A 242 1.68 -20.00 -6.92
N ASP A 243 2.31 -21.09 -6.51
CA ASP A 243 2.47 -22.31 -7.30
C ASP A 243 2.24 -23.53 -6.41
N TYR A 244 1.83 -24.64 -7.03
CA TYR A 244 1.83 -25.95 -6.40
C TYR A 244 3.18 -26.64 -6.59
N THR A 245 3.59 -27.37 -5.57
CA THR A 245 4.61 -28.41 -5.68
C THR A 245 3.94 -29.77 -5.52
N VAL A 246 4.01 -30.61 -6.55
CA VAL A 246 3.43 -31.95 -6.60
C VAL A 246 4.55 -32.99 -6.50
N ILE A 247 4.40 -33.95 -5.58
CA ILE A 247 5.34 -35.06 -5.40
C ILE A 247 4.62 -36.36 -5.73
N TYR A 248 5.15 -37.10 -6.70
CA TYR A 248 4.58 -38.35 -7.19
C TYR A 248 5.19 -39.58 -6.48
N ALA A 249 4.54 -40.73 -6.59
CA ALA A 249 4.91 -41.97 -5.91
C ALA A 249 6.28 -42.52 -6.35
N ASP A 250 6.74 -42.18 -7.55
CA ASP A 250 8.08 -42.51 -8.04
C ASP A 250 9.19 -41.59 -7.47
N GLY A 251 8.81 -40.60 -6.67
CA GLY A 251 9.70 -39.62 -6.05
C GLY A 251 9.99 -38.40 -6.90
N THR A 252 9.42 -38.28 -8.10
CA THR A 252 9.54 -37.06 -8.91
C THR A 252 8.80 -35.90 -8.25
N LYS A 253 9.33 -34.68 -8.44
CA LYS A 253 8.79 -33.44 -7.90
C LYS A 253 8.67 -32.42 -9.03
N GLU A 254 7.51 -31.79 -9.15
CA GLU A 254 7.23 -30.73 -10.11
C GLU A 254 6.67 -29.51 -9.39
N THR A 255 7.10 -28.31 -9.81
CA THR A 255 6.48 -27.04 -9.42
C THR A 255 5.67 -26.56 -10.62
N ILE A 256 4.36 -26.36 -10.41
CA ILE A 256 3.41 -26.02 -11.45
C ILE A 256 2.54 -24.85 -11.00
N LYS A 257 2.17 -24.00 -11.96
CA LYS A 257 1.06 -23.07 -11.81
C LYS A 257 -0.24 -23.86 -11.62
N ASP A 258 -1.20 -23.27 -10.93
CA ASP A 258 -2.54 -23.80 -10.79
C ASP A 258 -3.20 -23.95 -12.17
N PRO A 259 -3.48 -25.18 -12.64
CA PRO A 259 -4.10 -25.40 -13.93
C PRO A 259 -5.49 -24.77 -14.06
N ALA A 260 -6.17 -24.53 -12.94
CA ALA A 260 -7.49 -23.91 -12.90
C ALA A 260 -7.44 -22.39 -12.71
N ASN A 261 -6.26 -21.81 -12.47
CA ASN A 261 -6.06 -20.37 -12.28
C ASN A 261 -4.72 -19.91 -12.92
N LEU A 262 -4.59 -20.16 -14.22
CA LEU A 262 -3.41 -19.72 -14.97
C LEU A 262 -3.41 -18.19 -15.11
N PRO A 263 -2.24 -17.53 -14.98
CA PRO A 263 -2.13 -16.10 -15.26
C PRO A 263 -2.45 -15.81 -16.72
N GLU A 264 -3.05 -14.65 -16.96
CA GLU A 264 -3.36 -14.21 -18.32
C GLU A 264 -2.07 -14.02 -19.13
N PRO A 265 -1.89 -14.73 -20.27
CA PRO A 265 -0.70 -14.58 -21.08
C PRO A 265 -0.87 -13.49 -22.14
N ASN A 266 0.25 -12.95 -22.61
CA ASN A 266 0.27 -12.28 -23.91
C ASN A 266 -0.08 -13.31 -24.99
N PRO A 267 -1.20 -13.14 -25.73
CA PRO A 267 -1.66 -14.13 -26.70
C PRO A 267 -0.71 -14.31 -27.89
N ALA A 268 0.24 -13.40 -28.11
CA ALA A 268 1.16 -13.44 -29.23
C ALA A 268 2.39 -14.33 -29.01
N ASN A 269 2.87 -14.47 -27.77
CA ASN A 269 4.10 -15.20 -27.44
C ASN A 269 3.96 -16.14 -26.22
N GLY A 270 2.84 -16.10 -25.49
CA GLY A 270 2.60 -16.91 -24.30
C GLY A 270 3.30 -16.41 -23.04
N ALA A 271 3.93 -15.22 -23.07
CA ALA A 271 4.57 -14.64 -21.90
C ALA A 271 3.53 -14.24 -20.84
N ASP A 272 3.76 -14.61 -19.59
CA ASP A 272 2.84 -14.36 -18.47
C ASP A 272 3.61 -13.99 -17.19
N ALA A 273 2.87 -13.82 -16.09
CA ALA A 273 3.44 -13.46 -14.78
C ALA A 273 4.35 -14.54 -14.16
N GLY A 274 4.50 -15.72 -14.78
CA GLY A 274 5.27 -16.84 -14.26
C GLY A 274 4.57 -17.64 -13.15
N HIS A 275 3.57 -17.06 -12.48
CA HIS A 275 2.88 -17.62 -11.32
C HIS A 275 1.36 -17.50 -11.44
N SER A 276 0.63 -18.32 -10.68
CA SER A 276 -0.82 -18.15 -10.52
C SER A 276 -1.10 -16.99 -9.58
N LEU A 277 -2.13 -16.18 -9.86
CA LEU A 277 -2.38 -14.93 -9.14
C LEU A 277 -3.79 -14.92 -8.55
N PHE A 278 -3.98 -14.30 -7.39
CA PHE A 278 -5.31 -14.02 -6.84
C PHE A 278 -5.28 -12.83 -5.88
N TYR A 279 -6.42 -12.15 -5.78
CA TYR A 279 -6.61 -11.04 -4.84
C TYR A 279 -7.34 -11.52 -3.60
N VAL A 280 -6.95 -10.98 -2.45
CA VAL A 280 -7.70 -11.05 -1.20
C VAL A 280 -8.06 -9.63 -0.80
N GLY A 281 -9.26 -9.40 -0.27
CA GLY A 281 -9.68 -8.08 0.20
C GLY A 281 -10.01 -7.10 -0.92
N ASP A 282 -9.98 -5.82 -0.57
CA ASP A 282 -10.30 -4.69 -1.44
C ASP A 282 -9.50 -3.43 -1.03
N ALA A 283 -9.75 -2.29 -1.70
CA ALA A 283 -9.05 -1.04 -1.42
C ALA A 283 -9.20 -0.51 0.02
N PHE A 284 -10.22 -0.95 0.78
CA PHE A 284 -10.46 -0.55 2.16
C PHE A 284 -9.96 -1.59 3.17
N ASN A 285 -9.89 -2.85 2.76
CA ASN A 285 -9.44 -3.98 3.57
C ASN A 285 -8.24 -4.67 2.93
N THR A 286 -7.10 -3.98 2.94
CA THR A 286 -5.83 -4.46 2.37
C THR A 286 -4.65 -4.06 3.23
N THR A 287 -3.52 -4.74 3.07
CA THR A 287 -2.25 -4.32 3.65
C THR A 287 -1.88 -2.93 3.14
N LYS A 288 -1.33 -2.10 4.04
CA LYS A 288 -0.87 -0.74 3.74
C LYS A 288 0.03 -0.70 2.50
N GLY A 289 -0.18 0.31 1.64
CA GLY A 289 0.60 0.53 0.42
C GLY A 289 0.09 -0.25 -0.81
N GLN A 290 -0.96 -1.06 -0.64
CA GLN A 290 -1.57 -1.87 -1.70
C GLN A 290 -2.98 -1.40 -2.07
N GLU A 291 -3.43 -0.23 -1.60
CA GLU A 291 -4.81 0.26 -1.75
C GLU A 291 -5.23 0.45 -3.21
N TYR A 292 -4.27 0.66 -4.11
CA TYR A 292 -4.49 0.98 -5.53
C TYR A 292 -4.42 -0.22 -6.47
N ILE A 293 -4.14 -1.43 -5.99
CA ILE A 293 -3.88 -2.59 -6.86
C ILE A 293 -5.15 -3.30 -7.33
N TYR A 294 -6.29 -3.01 -6.72
CA TYR A 294 -7.55 -3.69 -7.00
C TYR A 294 -8.21 -3.14 -8.24
N GLU A 295 -8.80 -4.05 -9.02
CA GLU A 295 -9.50 -3.70 -10.24
C GLU A 295 -10.80 -2.92 -9.93
N ARG A 296 -11.09 -1.90 -10.74
CA ARG A 296 -12.33 -1.12 -10.66
C ARG A 296 -13.44 -1.76 -11.51
N GLU A 297 -14.70 -1.45 -11.21
CA GLU A 297 -15.82 -1.79 -12.10
C GLU A 297 -16.08 -0.70 -13.16
N ASP A 298 -15.74 0.56 -12.86
CA ASP A 298 -15.93 1.73 -13.71
C ASP A 298 -14.59 2.37 -14.10
N GLN A 299 -14.63 3.24 -15.12
CA GLN A 299 -13.48 4.06 -15.54
C GLN A 299 -12.18 3.28 -15.77
N LYS A 300 -12.30 2.12 -16.44
CA LYS A 300 -11.18 1.22 -16.72
C LYS A 300 -10.49 1.57 -18.02
N GLY A 301 -9.17 1.65 -17.98
CA GLY A 301 -8.32 1.68 -19.14
C GLY A 301 -8.32 0.35 -19.88
N THR A 302 -7.51 0.28 -20.92
CA THR A 302 -7.30 -0.94 -21.71
C THR A 302 -5.83 -1.13 -21.95
N TYR A 303 -5.35 -2.37 -22.02
CA TYR A 303 -4.01 -2.63 -22.51
C TYR A 303 -3.98 -3.65 -23.64
N GLU A 304 -2.94 -3.58 -24.46
CA GLU A 304 -2.69 -4.49 -25.57
C GLU A 304 -1.20 -4.80 -25.71
N PHE A 305 -0.89 -5.93 -26.37
CA PHE A 305 0.49 -6.29 -26.73
C PHE A 305 0.71 -6.04 -28.22
N THR A 306 1.65 -5.16 -28.54
CA THR A 306 1.89 -4.71 -29.91
C THR A 306 3.30 -5.07 -30.38
N PRO A 307 3.45 -5.64 -31.59
CA PRO A 307 4.77 -5.95 -32.15
C PRO A 307 5.48 -4.68 -32.65
N TYR A 308 6.78 -4.58 -32.37
CA TYR A 308 7.67 -3.55 -32.93
C TYR A 308 8.94 -4.19 -33.53
N LYS A 309 9.78 -3.36 -34.16
CA LYS A 309 11.09 -3.79 -34.67
C LYS A 309 12.20 -3.33 -33.71
N ALA A 310 12.87 -4.29 -33.09
CA ALA A 310 13.95 -4.04 -32.15
C ALA A 310 15.24 -3.56 -32.84
N ILE A 311 16.24 -3.16 -32.05
CA ILE A 311 17.50 -2.57 -32.54
C ILE A 311 18.28 -3.50 -33.50
N ASP A 312 18.11 -4.82 -33.36
CA ASP A 312 18.71 -5.84 -34.23
C ASP A 312 17.81 -6.26 -35.41
N GLY A 313 16.64 -5.65 -35.56
CA GLY A 313 15.66 -5.92 -36.62
C GLY A 313 14.69 -7.07 -36.33
N SER A 314 14.83 -7.76 -35.18
CA SER A 314 13.88 -8.77 -34.73
C SER A 314 12.51 -8.15 -34.42
N THR A 315 11.46 -8.98 -34.40
CA THR A 315 10.14 -8.56 -33.93
C THR A 315 9.96 -8.98 -32.49
N GLN A 316 9.82 -7.98 -31.62
CA GLN A 316 9.54 -8.12 -30.20
C GLN A 316 8.20 -7.45 -29.87
N TYR A 317 7.68 -7.66 -28.68
CA TYR A 317 6.41 -7.09 -28.22
C TYR A 317 6.64 -6.09 -27.09
N ILE A 318 5.80 -5.07 -27.06
CA ILE A 318 5.61 -4.18 -25.92
C ILE A 318 4.18 -4.30 -25.43
N GLY A 319 3.96 -4.15 -24.14
CA GLY A 319 2.64 -3.90 -23.60
C GLY A 319 2.35 -2.40 -23.62
N VAL A 320 1.15 -2.00 -23.99
CA VAL A 320 0.71 -0.59 -23.99
C VAL A 320 -0.63 -0.49 -23.27
N TYR A 321 -0.65 0.20 -22.15
CA TYR A 321 -1.84 0.60 -21.42
C TYR A 321 -2.28 2.00 -21.85
N LEU A 322 -3.58 2.14 -22.10
CA LEU A 322 -4.26 3.38 -22.48
C LEU A 322 -5.29 3.73 -21.40
N PRO A 323 -5.30 4.98 -20.91
CA PRO A 323 -6.18 5.38 -19.82
C PRO A 323 -7.64 5.38 -20.26
N TYR A 324 -8.57 5.27 -19.30
CA TYR A 324 -10.00 5.38 -19.58
C TYR A 324 -10.33 6.64 -20.40
N GLY A 325 -11.13 6.46 -21.46
CA GLY A 325 -11.51 7.56 -22.35
C GLY A 325 -10.39 8.04 -23.27
N TYR A 326 -9.35 7.24 -23.49
CA TYR A 326 -8.27 7.55 -24.43
C TYR A 326 -8.80 7.93 -25.82
N ASP A 327 -8.26 9.02 -26.34
CA ASP A 327 -8.55 9.64 -27.62
C ASP A 327 -7.23 9.92 -28.34
N SER A 328 -6.99 9.24 -29.47
CA SER A 328 -5.75 9.33 -30.23
C SER A 328 -5.47 10.71 -30.85
N SER A 329 -6.42 11.65 -30.78
CA SER A 329 -6.21 13.04 -31.21
C SER A 329 -5.61 13.94 -30.12
N LYS A 330 -5.58 13.47 -28.87
CA LYS A 330 -4.96 14.17 -27.74
C LYS A 330 -3.53 13.69 -27.52
N THR A 331 -2.77 14.51 -26.81
CA THR A 331 -1.41 14.19 -26.37
C THR A 331 -1.43 13.77 -24.90
N TYR A 332 -0.76 12.68 -24.56
CA TYR A 332 -0.64 12.11 -23.22
C TYR A 332 0.82 11.96 -22.82
N LYS A 333 1.10 12.14 -21.53
CA LYS A 333 2.39 11.80 -20.94
C LYS A 333 2.55 10.29 -20.87
N THR A 334 3.79 9.81 -20.89
CA THR A 334 4.09 8.38 -21.03
C THR A 334 5.12 7.90 -20.01
N VAL A 335 4.79 6.84 -19.28
CA VAL A 335 5.72 6.12 -18.41
C VAL A 335 6.15 4.80 -19.05
N TYR A 336 7.46 4.57 -19.12
CA TYR A 336 8.07 3.34 -19.62
C TYR A 336 8.55 2.50 -18.44
N VAL A 337 8.07 1.26 -18.32
CA VAL A 337 8.19 0.43 -17.11
C VAL A 337 8.93 -0.88 -17.41
N SER A 338 10.16 -1.01 -16.91
CA SER A 338 11.01 -2.19 -17.10
C SER A 338 10.85 -3.22 -15.99
N HIS A 339 10.73 -4.50 -16.35
CA HIS A 339 10.74 -5.63 -15.41
C HIS A 339 12.16 -5.97 -14.90
N GLY A 340 12.23 -6.95 -13.98
CA GLY A 340 13.47 -7.47 -13.39
C GLY A 340 14.17 -8.56 -14.20
N GLY A 341 15.21 -9.18 -13.68
CA GLY A 341 15.91 -10.25 -14.43
C GLY A 341 15.01 -11.46 -14.68
N GLY A 342 14.88 -11.90 -15.94
CA GLY A 342 14.05 -13.07 -16.31
C GLY A 342 12.57 -12.76 -16.55
N GLY A 343 12.16 -11.51 -16.31
CA GLY A 343 10.80 -11.06 -16.55
C GLY A 343 10.46 -10.83 -18.02
N ASN A 344 9.28 -10.26 -18.28
CA ASN A 344 8.77 -9.97 -19.62
C ASN A 344 7.80 -8.77 -19.63
N GLU A 345 7.28 -8.42 -20.80
CA GLU A 345 6.41 -7.27 -21.01
C GLU A 345 5.02 -7.37 -20.33
N ASN A 346 4.60 -8.55 -19.88
CA ASN A 346 3.28 -8.77 -19.29
C ASN A 346 3.26 -8.63 -17.76
N GLU A 347 4.40 -8.78 -17.08
CA GLU A 347 4.45 -8.86 -15.61
C GLU A 347 3.89 -7.60 -14.93
N TRP A 348 4.26 -6.41 -15.42
CA TRP A 348 3.76 -5.15 -14.85
C TRP A 348 2.25 -4.96 -15.05
N PHE A 349 1.65 -5.55 -16.08
CA PHE A 349 0.19 -5.49 -16.28
C PHE A 349 -0.58 -6.50 -15.45
N THR A 350 0.08 -7.57 -15.02
CA THR A 350 -0.52 -8.65 -14.24
C THR A 350 -0.09 -8.56 -12.78
N ILE A 351 1.00 -9.22 -12.39
CA ILE A 351 1.50 -9.26 -11.00
C ILE A 351 1.91 -7.89 -10.47
N GLY A 352 2.28 -6.95 -11.34
CA GLY A 352 2.58 -5.55 -11.01
C GLY A 352 1.36 -4.63 -10.93
N ALA A 353 0.17 -5.08 -11.33
CA ALA A 353 -1.10 -4.37 -11.23
C ALA A 353 -1.11 -2.92 -11.78
N VAL A 354 -0.21 -2.56 -12.70
CA VAL A 354 -0.09 -1.19 -13.23
C VAL A 354 -1.39 -0.65 -13.82
N PRO A 355 -2.18 -1.42 -14.61
CA PRO A 355 -3.47 -0.95 -15.12
C PRO A 355 -4.40 -0.52 -13.99
N ASN A 356 -4.54 -1.35 -12.95
CA ASN A 356 -5.40 -1.07 -11.80
C ASN A 356 -4.91 0.15 -11.02
N ILE A 357 -3.59 0.25 -10.76
CA ILE A 357 -3.00 1.39 -10.06
C ILE A 357 -3.27 2.69 -10.82
N LEU A 358 -3.04 2.71 -12.13
CA LEU A 358 -3.26 3.89 -12.95
C LEU A 358 -4.75 4.25 -13.05
N ASP A 359 -5.62 3.26 -13.27
CA ASP A 359 -7.08 3.47 -13.29
C ASP A 359 -7.55 4.11 -11.99
N ASN A 360 -7.11 3.59 -10.85
CA ASN A 360 -7.49 4.11 -9.54
C ASN A 360 -6.99 5.54 -9.30
N LEU A 361 -5.71 5.80 -9.59
CA LEU A 361 -5.13 7.14 -9.41
C LEU A 361 -5.76 8.18 -10.34
N ILE A 362 -6.06 7.82 -11.59
CA ILE A 362 -6.67 8.71 -12.58
C ILE A 362 -8.13 9.00 -12.21
N ALA A 363 -8.92 7.98 -11.87
CA ALA A 363 -10.32 8.14 -11.49
C ALA A 363 -10.50 8.98 -10.21
N GLU A 364 -9.53 8.90 -9.27
CA GLU A 364 -9.51 9.72 -8.06
C GLU A 364 -8.92 11.13 -8.28
N GLY A 365 -8.49 11.47 -9.50
CA GLY A 365 -7.90 12.77 -9.81
C GLY A 365 -6.53 13.00 -9.18
N LYS A 366 -5.85 11.93 -8.74
CA LYS A 366 -4.49 11.97 -8.17
C LYS A 366 -3.40 11.95 -9.25
N MET A 367 -3.77 11.59 -10.48
CA MET A 367 -2.87 11.57 -11.63
C MET A 367 -3.65 11.98 -12.88
N GLU A 368 -3.01 12.67 -13.82
CA GLU A 368 -3.61 12.94 -15.13
C GLU A 368 -3.59 11.68 -16.03
N PRO A 369 -4.51 11.56 -17.02
CA PRO A 369 -4.52 10.44 -17.95
C PRO A 369 -3.15 10.19 -18.60
N THR A 370 -2.63 8.98 -18.43
CA THR A 370 -1.25 8.62 -18.75
C THR A 370 -1.17 7.31 -19.51
N ILE A 371 -0.30 7.24 -20.52
CA ILE A 371 0.03 5.99 -21.22
C ILE A 371 1.13 5.28 -20.43
N ALA A 372 1.02 3.96 -20.25
CA ALA A 372 2.10 3.14 -19.70
C ALA A 372 2.58 2.10 -20.71
N VAL A 373 3.89 1.95 -20.84
CA VAL A 373 4.52 1.06 -21.82
C VAL A 373 5.44 0.10 -21.10
N THR A 374 5.23 -1.20 -21.28
CA THR A 374 6.06 -2.28 -20.74
C THR A 374 6.85 -2.95 -21.87
N MET A 375 7.96 -3.59 -21.55
CA MET A 375 8.88 -4.14 -22.56
C MET A 375 9.59 -5.40 -22.05
N ASP A 376 9.93 -6.32 -22.95
CA ASP A 376 10.77 -7.48 -22.65
C ASP A 376 12.26 -7.12 -22.86
N ASN A 377 12.93 -6.81 -21.76
CA ASN A 377 14.37 -6.59 -21.74
C ASN A 377 15.17 -7.90 -21.56
N THR A 378 14.52 -9.00 -21.14
CA THR A 378 15.16 -10.33 -21.04
C THR A 378 15.68 -10.78 -22.40
N TYR A 379 15.02 -10.38 -23.50
CA TYR A 379 15.47 -10.64 -24.86
C TYR A 379 16.93 -10.25 -25.12
N PHE A 380 17.38 -9.10 -24.61
CA PHE A 380 18.78 -8.64 -24.71
C PHE A 380 19.62 -8.97 -23.47
N ASN A 381 19.04 -9.66 -22.48
CA ASN A 381 19.69 -10.04 -21.24
C ASN A 381 20.28 -8.78 -20.54
N TRP A 382 21.56 -8.79 -20.18
CA TRP A 382 22.24 -7.66 -19.52
C TRP A 382 23.07 -6.79 -20.49
N ASP A 383 22.82 -6.87 -21.81
CA ASP A 383 23.55 -6.12 -22.84
C ASP A 383 23.03 -4.67 -22.95
N TYR A 384 23.46 -3.80 -22.04
CA TYR A 384 23.01 -2.40 -21.98
C TYR A 384 23.35 -1.56 -23.22
N ASP A 385 24.32 -1.99 -24.03
CA ASP A 385 24.62 -1.34 -25.31
C ASP A 385 23.56 -1.65 -26.38
N LYS A 386 22.67 -2.62 -26.12
CA LYS A 386 21.45 -2.87 -26.90
C LYS A 386 20.19 -2.46 -26.17
N VAL A 387 20.06 -2.75 -24.88
CA VAL A 387 18.85 -2.45 -24.09
C VAL A 387 18.53 -0.96 -24.15
N LEU A 388 19.49 -0.08 -23.83
CA LEU A 388 19.22 1.35 -23.73
C LEU A 388 18.89 1.98 -25.10
N PRO A 389 19.67 1.74 -26.17
CA PRO A 389 19.30 2.22 -27.50
C PRO A 389 18.02 1.58 -28.05
N ASN A 390 17.69 0.35 -27.66
CA ASN A 390 16.42 -0.25 -28.06
C ASN A 390 15.22 0.50 -27.46
N VAL A 391 15.32 0.97 -26.22
CA VAL A 391 14.29 1.84 -25.63
C VAL A 391 14.25 3.18 -26.37
N VAL A 392 15.37 3.90 -26.42
CA VAL A 392 15.42 5.30 -26.89
C VAL A 392 15.24 5.41 -28.41
N ASP A 393 15.87 4.53 -29.20
CA ASP A 393 15.88 4.63 -30.67
C ASP A 393 14.79 3.80 -31.36
N LYS A 394 14.12 2.87 -30.62
CA LYS A 394 13.07 2.00 -31.19
C LYS A 394 11.73 2.12 -30.50
N ILE A 395 11.68 1.88 -29.19
CA ILE A 395 10.39 1.83 -28.47
C ILE A 395 9.77 3.23 -28.37
N VAL A 396 10.51 4.24 -27.88
CA VAL A 396 9.99 5.61 -27.74
C VAL A 396 9.46 6.16 -29.08
N PRO A 397 10.21 6.13 -30.21
CA PRO A 397 9.71 6.64 -31.48
C PRO A 397 8.57 5.81 -32.07
N PHE A 398 8.50 4.51 -31.74
CA PHE A 398 7.37 3.67 -32.13
C PHE A 398 6.09 4.11 -31.40
N VAL A 399 6.19 4.32 -30.09
CA VAL A 399 5.04 4.74 -29.26
C VAL A 399 4.56 6.12 -29.68
N GLU A 400 5.46 7.11 -29.83
CA GLU A 400 5.14 8.47 -30.32
C GLU A 400 4.52 8.52 -31.72
N LYS A 401 4.70 7.46 -32.51
CA LYS A 401 4.13 7.34 -33.86
C LYS A 401 2.76 6.68 -33.85
N MET A 402 2.59 5.66 -33.01
CA MET A 402 1.40 4.80 -33.02
C MET A 402 0.30 5.29 -32.06
N TYR A 403 0.69 6.01 -31.01
CA TYR A 403 -0.21 6.50 -29.97
C TYR A 403 -0.08 8.03 -29.83
N GLY A 404 -1.04 8.66 -29.17
CA GLY A 404 -1.03 10.09 -28.83
C GLY A 404 -0.02 10.44 -27.75
N ALA A 405 1.17 9.85 -27.76
CA ALA A 405 2.20 10.12 -26.76
C ALA A 405 2.91 11.46 -27.02
N SER A 406 3.22 12.20 -25.95
CA SER A 406 4.03 13.41 -26.02
C SER A 406 5.44 13.11 -26.50
N LYS A 407 6.04 14.10 -27.16
CA LYS A 407 7.43 14.06 -27.66
C LYS A 407 8.38 14.89 -26.81
N ASP A 408 7.87 15.56 -25.78
CA ASP A 408 8.68 16.30 -24.84
C ASP A 408 9.31 15.33 -23.85
N ALA A 409 10.62 15.44 -23.61
CA ALA A 409 11.31 14.64 -22.60
C ALA A 409 10.71 14.85 -21.20
N ASN A 410 10.20 16.06 -20.93
CA ASN A 410 9.55 16.42 -19.67
C ASN A 410 8.17 15.78 -19.49
N ASP A 411 7.66 15.09 -20.51
CA ASP A 411 6.42 14.30 -20.49
C ASP A 411 6.71 12.79 -20.55
N ARG A 412 7.98 12.39 -20.44
CA ARG A 412 8.42 10.99 -20.42
C ARG A 412 9.03 10.62 -19.08
N ALA A 413 8.65 9.45 -18.59
CA ALA A 413 9.23 8.83 -17.41
C ALA A 413 9.78 7.44 -17.74
N PHE A 414 10.89 7.05 -17.11
CA PHE A 414 11.41 5.68 -17.18
C PHE A 414 11.57 5.12 -15.77
N CYS A 415 11.03 3.94 -15.50
CA CYS A 415 11.17 3.29 -14.22
C CYS A 415 11.32 1.77 -14.35
N GLY A 416 11.73 1.11 -13.27
CA GLY A 416 11.75 -0.35 -13.24
C GLY A 416 12.26 -0.94 -11.94
N LEU A 417 12.03 -2.26 -11.81
CA LEU A 417 12.42 -3.05 -10.64
C LEU A 417 13.69 -3.87 -10.90
N SER A 418 14.57 -4.05 -9.91
CA SER A 418 15.74 -4.95 -10.00
C SER A 418 16.64 -4.66 -11.22
N MET A 419 16.77 -5.58 -12.19
CA MET A 419 17.43 -5.32 -13.48
C MET A 419 16.85 -4.08 -14.20
N GLY A 420 15.55 -3.84 -14.10
CA GLY A 420 14.87 -2.65 -14.59
C GLY A 420 15.25 -1.38 -13.83
N SER A 421 15.53 -1.48 -12.52
CA SER A 421 16.10 -0.36 -11.74
C SER A 421 17.53 -0.06 -12.20
N MET A 422 18.36 -1.08 -12.44
CA MET A 422 19.69 -0.89 -13.02
C MET A 422 19.62 -0.28 -14.43
N THR A 423 18.64 -0.71 -15.24
CA THR A 423 18.37 -0.11 -16.55
C THR A 423 17.99 1.35 -16.42
N THR A 424 17.14 1.68 -15.43
CA THR A 424 16.73 3.06 -15.13
C THR A 424 17.92 3.92 -14.75
N ASN A 425 18.78 3.45 -13.83
CA ASN A 425 19.96 4.18 -13.38
C ASN A 425 20.98 4.37 -14.53
N MET A 426 21.11 3.38 -15.41
CA MET A 426 21.94 3.48 -16.62
C MET A 426 21.33 4.42 -17.68
N MET A 427 20.00 4.49 -17.77
CA MET A 427 19.29 5.47 -18.60
C MET A 427 19.56 6.89 -18.10
N ALA A 428 19.42 7.13 -16.79
CA ALA A 428 19.74 8.42 -16.17
C ALA A 428 21.20 8.83 -16.39
N MET A 429 22.14 7.87 -16.37
CA MET A 429 23.55 8.16 -16.65
C MET A 429 23.83 8.50 -18.12
N ARG A 430 23.24 7.77 -19.08
CA ARG A 430 23.60 7.88 -20.52
C ARG A 430 22.66 8.77 -21.35
N TYR A 431 21.41 8.91 -20.92
CA TYR A 431 20.33 9.62 -21.60
C TYR A 431 19.53 10.50 -20.62
N PRO A 432 20.17 11.34 -19.77
CA PRO A 432 19.48 12.12 -18.76
C PRO A 432 18.46 13.11 -19.37
N ASP A 433 18.71 13.61 -20.58
CA ASP A 433 17.85 14.60 -21.25
C ASP A 433 16.67 13.97 -22.02
N GLU A 434 16.55 12.64 -22.07
CA GLU A 434 15.46 11.96 -22.79
C GLU A 434 14.22 11.71 -21.91
N PHE A 435 14.37 11.82 -20.59
CA PHE A 435 13.29 11.57 -19.62
C PHE A 435 13.35 12.59 -18.48
N GLY A 436 12.21 13.19 -18.16
CA GLY A 436 12.05 14.09 -17.02
C GLY A 436 11.97 13.37 -15.67
N TYR A 437 11.66 12.07 -15.64
CA TYR A 437 11.42 11.33 -14.41
C TYR A 437 12.06 9.94 -14.46
N PHE A 438 12.74 9.56 -13.39
CA PHE A 438 13.39 8.26 -13.21
C PHE A 438 12.91 7.59 -11.91
N GLY A 439 12.35 6.38 -12.02
CA GLY A 439 11.88 5.58 -10.88
C GLY A 439 12.69 4.29 -10.71
N SER A 440 13.50 4.20 -9.66
CA SER A 440 14.45 3.11 -9.46
C SER A 440 14.04 2.25 -8.27
N PHE A 441 13.49 1.07 -8.52
CA PHE A 441 12.90 0.22 -7.48
C PHE A 441 13.78 -1.00 -7.20
N SER A 442 14.29 -1.13 -5.97
CA SER A 442 15.10 -2.28 -5.53
C SER A 442 16.35 -2.55 -6.39
N GLY A 443 17.16 -1.53 -6.66
CA GLY A 443 18.41 -1.70 -7.41
C GLY A 443 19.40 -0.54 -7.28
N GLY A 444 20.67 -0.85 -7.55
CA GLY A 444 21.74 0.14 -7.68
C GLY A 444 22.11 0.39 -9.15
N SER A 445 23.34 0.84 -9.41
CA SER A 445 23.85 1.09 -10.77
C SER A 445 24.79 -0.02 -11.24
N GLN A 446 25.21 -0.01 -12.51
CA GLN A 446 26.30 -0.87 -13.00
C GLN A 446 27.65 -0.15 -12.98
N ASP A 447 27.66 1.16 -12.78
CA ASP A 447 28.87 1.98 -12.87
C ASP A 447 28.79 3.18 -11.90
N LEU A 448 29.75 3.27 -10.98
CA LEU A 448 29.89 4.39 -10.04
C LEU A 448 30.94 5.42 -10.47
N ASN A 449 31.40 5.36 -11.73
CA ASN A 449 32.33 6.37 -12.24
C ASN A 449 31.63 7.73 -12.38
N LYS A 450 31.85 8.57 -11.36
CA LYS A 450 31.34 9.94 -11.22
C LYS A 450 31.51 10.82 -12.46
N GLU A 451 32.58 10.64 -13.23
CA GLU A 451 32.84 11.45 -14.44
C GLU A 451 31.82 11.21 -15.56
N LYS A 452 31.02 10.13 -15.48
CA LYS A 452 29.99 9.79 -16.47
C LYS A 452 28.62 10.41 -16.17
N TYR A 453 28.44 11.01 -15.00
CA TYR A 453 27.14 11.55 -14.57
C TYR A 453 27.08 13.05 -14.85
N ASN A 454 26.08 13.46 -15.64
CA ASN A 454 25.79 14.88 -15.85
C ASN A 454 24.88 15.38 -14.72
N VAL A 455 25.49 15.92 -13.65
CA VAL A 455 24.77 16.39 -12.45
C VAL A 455 23.74 17.47 -12.77
N GLU A 456 24.04 18.40 -13.70
CA GLU A 456 23.11 19.46 -14.08
C GLU A 456 21.85 18.88 -14.74
N ALA A 457 22.00 17.96 -15.70
CA ALA A 457 20.87 17.32 -16.35
C ALA A 457 20.05 16.46 -15.35
N LEU A 458 20.72 15.70 -14.48
CA LEU A 458 20.04 14.92 -13.44
C LEU A 458 19.25 15.81 -12.48
N ASN A 459 19.79 16.96 -12.11
CA ASN A 459 19.12 17.92 -11.24
C ASN A 459 17.99 18.70 -11.93
N ASN A 460 17.77 18.52 -13.23
CA ASN A 460 16.59 18.99 -13.96
C ASN A 460 15.52 17.89 -14.10
N SER A 461 15.78 16.68 -13.60
CA SER A 461 14.85 15.54 -13.60
C SER A 461 14.38 15.23 -12.17
N VAL A 462 13.28 14.50 -12.06
CA VAL A 462 12.82 13.90 -10.80
C VAL A 462 13.42 12.49 -10.69
N LEU A 463 14.19 12.24 -9.63
CA LEU A 463 14.75 10.93 -9.33
C LEU A 463 14.12 10.37 -8.05
N TYR A 464 13.44 9.24 -8.16
CA TYR A 464 12.82 8.52 -7.05
C TYR A 464 13.41 7.13 -6.92
N LEU A 465 14.00 6.82 -5.76
CA LEU A 465 14.61 5.53 -5.45
C LEU A 465 13.80 4.85 -4.34
N THR A 466 13.68 3.52 -4.38
CA THR A 466 13.07 2.74 -3.30
C THR A 466 13.75 1.40 -3.13
N ALA A 467 13.59 0.79 -1.97
CA ALA A 467 13.89 -0.62 -1.76
C ALA A 467 13.10 -1.18 -0.57
N GLY A 468 13.00 -2.51 -0.48
CA GLY A 468 12.51 -3.18 0.72
C GLY A 468 13.53 -3.13 1.87
N CYS A 469 13.05 -3.09 3.11
CA CYS A 469 13.89 -3.04 4.31
C CYS A 469 14.74 -4.30 4.52
N VAL A 470 14.29 -5.44 3.98
CA VAL A 470 15.03 -6.72 3.96
C VAL A 470 15.41 -7.12 2.53
N ASP A 471 15.63 -6.14 1.67
CA ASP A 471 16.02 -6.35 0.27
C ASP A 471 17.54 -6.50 0.13
N MET A 472 17.97 -7.60 -0.49
CA MET A 472 19.38 -7.85 -0.79
C MET A 472 20.02 -6.77 -1.70
N ALA A 473 19.23 -6.07 -2.51
CA ALA A 473 19.69 -4.98 -3.37
C ALA A 473 19.84 -3.63 -2.62
N TYR A 474 19.17 -3.46 -1.48
CA TYR A 474 19.23 -2.23 -0.69
C TYR A 474 20.61 -2.01 -0.08
N ASN A 475 21.04 -2.94 0.79
CA ASN A 475 22.21 -2.77 1.64
C ASN A 475 23.25 -3.91 1.56
N ASN A 476 23.05 -4.95 0.73
CA ASN A 476 23.94 -6.11 0.79
C ASN A 476 24.27 -6.93 -0.48
N ARG A 477 25.05 -6.29 -1.35
CA ARG A 477 26.08 -6.88 -2.25
C ARG A 477 25.63 -7.86 -3.34
N MET A 478 24.45 -7.65 -3.92
CA MET A 478 24.24 -7.99 -5.33
C MET A 478 24.72 -6.84 -6.21
N GLY A 479 25.96 -6.94 -6.71
CA GLY A 479 26.56 -5.86 -7.52
C GLY A 479 26.80 -4.58 -6.70
N ILE A 480 26.49 -3.42 -7.28
CA ILE A 480 26.45 -2.14 -6.58
C ILE A 480 25.07 -2.01 -5.95
N ALA A 481 25.01 -1.86 -4.62
CA ALA A 481 23.74 -1.76 -3.89
C ALA A 481 23.11 -0.35 -4.03
N SER A 482 21.83 -0.22 -3.69
CA SER A 482 21.13 1.08 -3.67
C SER A 482 21.82 2.07 -2.74
N THR A 483 22.31 1.64 -1.56
CA THR A 483 23.05 2.51 -0.64
C THR A 483 24.35 3.04 -1.21
N ASP A 484 25.08 2.23 -1.99
CA ASP A 484 26.33 2.66 -2.64
C ASP A 484 26.06 3.71 -3.73
N PHE A 485 24.96 3.52 -4.47
CA PHE A 485 24.53 4.44 -5.51
C PHE A 485 24.02 5.78 -4.94
N MET A 486 23.20 5.73 -3.90
CA MET A 486 22.74 6.94 -3.18
C MET A 486 23.90 7.74 -2.62
N LYS A 487 24.89 7.08 -2.00
CA LYS A 487 26.10 7.73 -1.53
C LYS A 487 26.87 8.43 -2.66
N MET A 488 26.93 7.84 -3.85
CA MET A 488 27.54 8.49 -5.01
C MET A 488 26.74 9.74 -5.44
N TYR A 489 25.41 9.69 -5.43
CA TYR A 489 24.57 10.86 -5.68
C TYR A 489 24.76 11.96 -4.64
N ASP A 490 24.84 11.62 -3.36
CA ASP A 490 25.16 12.57 -2.28
C ASP A 490 26.51 13.25 -2.53
N GLU A 491 27.54 12.47 -2.88
CA GLU A 491 28.89 12.97 -3.16
C GLU A 491 28.97 13.85 -4.42
N LEU A 492 28.03 13.69 -5.36
CA LEU A 492 27.91 14.49 -6.58
C LEU A 492 27.01 15.71 -6.43
N GLY A 493 26.18 15.77 -5.39
CA GLY A 493 25.14 16.79 -5.24
C GLY A 493 23.96 16.60 -6.20
N VAL A 494 23.61 15.34 -6.49
CA VAL A 494 22.41 14.99 -7.27
C VAL A 494 21.20 14.97 -6.33
N ASN A 495 20.11 15.63 -6.71
CA ASN A 495 18.85 15.66 -5.98
C ASN A 495 18.05 14.39 -6.28
N TYR A 496 17.68 13.64 -5.24
CA TYR A 496 16.81 12.47 -5.35
C TYR A 496 15.96 12.33 -4.09
N SER A 497 14.89 11.55 -4.19
CA SER A 497 14.08 11.11 -3.06
C SER A 497 14.23 9.61 -2.86
N PHE A 498 14.15 9.15 -1.61
CA PHE A 498 14.27 7.74 -1.26
C PHE A 498 13.26 7.33 -0.20
N ASP A 499 12.54 6.25 -0.44
CA ASP A 499 11.71 5.58 0.56
C ASP A 499 12.18 4.14 0.81
N LEU A 500 12.30 3.77 2.08
CA LEU A 500 12.49 2.39 2.51
C LEU A 500 11.13 1.78 2.86
N LEU A 501 10.76 0.71 2.15
CA LEU A 501 9.44 0.09 2.24
C LEU A 501 9.49 -1.25 2.98
N GLY A 502 8.34 -1.71 3.44
CA GLY A 502 8.22 -2.97 4.17
C GLY A 502 8.20 -4.12 3.18
N GLY A 503 9.26 -4.92 3.16
CA GLY A 503 9.37 -6.05 2.23
C GLY A 503 10.81 -6.39 1.87
N ALA A 504 10.95 -7.33 0.94
CA ALA A 504 12.22 -7.79 0.41
C ALA A 504 12.37 -7.39 -1.06
N HIS A 505 13.04 -8.24 -1.83
CA HIS A 505 13.17 -8.11 -3.27
C HIS A 505 11.96 -8.70 -4.00
N ASP A 506 10.78 -8.08 -3.82
CA ASP A 506 9.50 -8.69 -4.23
C ASP A 506 8.45 -7.72 -4.77
N TRP A 507 7.39 -8.29 -5.36
CA TRP A 507 6.32 -7.56 -6.03
C TRP A 507 5.45 -6.70 -5.09
N GLY A 508 5.37 -7.00 -3.80
CA GLY A 508 4.67 -6.15 -2.84
C GLY A 508 5.32 -4.77 -2.78
N VAL A 509 6.65 -4.76 -2.62
CA VAL A 509 7.48 -3.55 -2.66
C VAL A 509 7.34 -2.85 -4.01
N TRP A 510 7.47 -3.55 -5.13
CA TRP A 510 7.47 -2.89 -6.44
C TRP A 510 6.12 -2.29 -6.84
N ARG A 511 5.01 -2.88 -6.41
CA ARG A 511 3.67 -2.28 -6.57
C ARG A 511 3.51 -1.01 -5.75
N GLU A 512 3.98 -1.02 -4.50
CA GLU A 512 3.96 0.17 -3.65
C GLU A 512 4.88 1.26 -4.22
N SER A 513 6.10 0.91 -4.64
CA SER A 513 7.05 1.81 -5.30
C SER A 513 6.46 2.47 -6.55
N PHE A 514 5.83 1.69 -7.44
CA PHE A 514 5.19 2.25 -8.64
C PHE A 514 3.99 3.13 -8.28
N THR A 515 3.19 2.74 -7.29
CA THR A 515 2.05 3.53 -6.80
C THR A 515 2.51 4.88 -6.27
N ILE A 516 3.54 4.89 -5.42
CA ILE A 516 4.12 6.13 -4.89
C ILE A 516 4.74 6.94 -6.03
N PHE A 517 5.52 6.33 -6.92
CA PHE A 517 6.10 7.04 -8.06
C PHE A 517 5.03 7.71 -8.94
N ALA A 518 3.98 6.98 -9.29
CA ALA A 518 2.91 7.48 -10.15
C ALA A 518 2.08 8.58 -9.47
N LYS A 519 1.73 8.39 -8.19
CA LYS A 519 0.89 9.32 -7.43
C LYS A 519 1.64 10.57 -6.99
N ASP A 520 2.85 10.38 -6.49
CA ASP A 520 3.58 11.42 -5.76
C ASP A 520 4.68 12.07 -6.60
N TYR A 521 5.23 11.41 -7.64
CA TYR A 521 6.36 11.94 -8.39
C TYR A 521 6.07 12.23 -9.85
N LEU A 522 5.33 11.36 -10.54
CA LEU A 522 5.04 11.55 -11.96
C LEU A 522 4.22 12.82 -12.18
N TRP A 523 4.68 13.56 -13.18
CA TRP A 523 4.07 14.81 -13.63
C TRP A 523 4.03 15.92 -12.59
N SER A 524 4.64 15.69 -11.42
CA SER A 524 5.09 16.76 -10.55
C SER A 524 6.02 17.64 -11.36
N PRO A 525 5.91 18.97 -11.26
CA PRO A 525 6.72 19.75 -12.17
C PRO A 525 8.22 19.57 -11.90
N LEU A 526 9.07 19.90 -12.87
CA LEU A 526 10.49 19.53 -12.80
C LEU A 526 11.32 20.52 -11.98
N PRO A 527 12.29 20.03 -11.16
CA PRO A 527 13.28 20.84 -10.45
C PRO A 527 13.85 22.00 -11.30
N GLY A 528 13.80 23.22 -10.75
CA GLY A 528 14.34 24.43 -11.38
C GLY A 528 13.52 25.08 -12.51
N VAL A 529 12.43 24.48 -13.00
CA VAL A 529 11.77 24.93 -14.24
C VAL A 529 10.37 25.53 -14.03
N GLN A 530 9.89 25.65 -12.80
CA GLN A 530 8.47 25.96 -12.57
C GLN A 530 8.09 27.43 -12.53
N PHE A 531 8.74 28.21 -11.66
CA PHE A 531 8.27 29.55 -11.36
C PHE A 531 9.12 30.57 -12.09
N GLU A 532 8.55 31.26 -13.08
CA GLU A 532 9.21 32.30 -13.87
C GLU A 532 9.79 33.43 -13.00
N ASP A 533 9.24 33.62 -11.80
CA ASP A 533 9.66 34.63 -10.83
C ASP A 533 10.56 34.10 -9.69
N VAL A 534 10.99 32.84 -9.78
CA VAL A 534 11.95 32.18 -8.85
C VAL A 534 13.02 31.44 -9.66
N GLN A 535 13.85 32.22 -10.37
CA GLN A 535 14.88 31.70 -11.29
C GLN A 535 16.32 31.94 -10.81
N ASP A 536 16.52 32.76 -9.78
CA ASP A 536 17.84 33.16 -9.27
C ASP A 536 18.21 32.31 -8.03
N PRO A 537 19.15 31.36 -8.14
CA PRO A 537 19.53 30.45 -7.04
C PRO A 537 20.18 31.18 -5.86
N ASP A 538 20.70 32.39 -6.04
CA ASP A 538 21.29 33.17 -4.95
C ASP A 538 20.23 33.85 -4.05
N LYS A 539 18.93 33.75 -4.40
CA LYS A 539 17.85 34.29 -3.57
C LYS A 539 17.58 33.39 -2.37
N TYR A 540 17.47 33.99 -1.19
CA TYR A 540 17.16 33.29 0.07
C TYR A 540 15.87 32.43 0.07
N TYR A 541 14.95 32.70 -0.87
CA TYR A 541 13.71 31.97 -1.03
C TYR A 541 13.76 30.93 -2.15
N TYR A 542 14.86 30.81 -2.92
CA TYR A 542 14.95 29.85 -4.02
C TYR A 542 14.80 28.42 -3.50
N ASP A 543 15.71 27.96 -2.64
CA ASP A 543 15.63 26.60 -2.07
C ASP A 543 14.35 26.39 -1.26
N PRO A 544 13.91 27.32 -0.38
CA PRO A 544 12.65 27.15 0.35
C PRO A 544 11.40 27.04 -0.52
N VAL A 545 11.32 27.81 -1.61
CA VAL A 545 10.17 27.74 -2.53
C VAL A 545 10.16 26.39 -3.22
N TYR A 546 11.30 25.97 -3.76
CA TYR A 546 11.38 24.70 -4.47
C TYR A 546 11.25 23.50 -3.52
N TRP A 547 11.78 23.57 -2.30
CA TRP A 547 11.49 22.59 -1.24
C TRP A 547 9.99 22.49 -1.00
N ALA A 548 9.30 23.62 -0.74
CA ALA A 548 7.88 23.61 -0.47
C ALA A 548 7.07 23.12 -1.68
N PHE A 549 7.56 23.38 -2.88
CA PHE A 549 6.95 22.95 -4.12
C PHE A 549 7.17 21.47 -4.42
N TYR A 550 8.33 20.90 -4.09
CA TYR A 550 8.66 19.49 -4.30
C TYR A 550 8.34 18.59 -3.11
N SER A 551 8.01 19.17 -1.95
CA SER A 551 7.55 18.42 -0.77
C SER A 551 6.34 17.55 -1.10
N LYS A 552 6.19 16.43 -0.37
CA LYS A 552 5.05 15.53 -0.48
C LYS A 552 4.39 15.36 0.90
N PRO A 553 3.14 15.82 1.08
CA PRO A 553 2.29 16.51 0.10
C PRO A 553 2.84 17.90 -0.27
N GLN A 554 2.49 18.39 -1.47
CA GLN A 554 3.02 19.64 -2.02
C GLN A 554 2.58 20.86 -1.19
N ILE A 555 3.50 21.49 -0.46
CA ILE A 555 3.21 22.60 0.45
C ILE A 555 2.68 23.83 -0.29
N THR A 556 3.20 24.13 -1.48
CA THR A 556 2.75 25.26 -2.31
C THR A 556 2.61 24.88 -3.78
N THR A 557 1.54 25.36 -4.42
CA THR A 557 1.31 25.28 -5.88
C THR A 557 1.62 26.59 -6.59
N GLY A 558 2.12 27.61 -5.86
CA GLY A 558 2.29 28.97 -6.38
C GLY A 558 1.00 29.81 -6.32
N THR A 559 1.06 31.00 -6.91
CA THR A 559 -0.10 31.88 -7.16
C THR A 559 -0.73 31.66 -8.54
N SER A 560 0.01 31.02 -9.43
CA SER A 560 -0.41 30.46 -10.72
C SER A 560 0.45 29.23 -11.01
N GLU A 561 0.17 28.54 -12.12
CA GLU A 561 0.98 27.40 -12.59
C GLU A 561 2.45 27.74 -12.85
N THR A 562 2.79 29.02 -13.09
CA THR A 562 4.16 29.45 -13.43
C THR A 562 4.68 30.61 -12.58
N THR A 563 3.99 30.99 -11.50
CA THR A 563 4.40 32.11 -10.66
C THR A 563 4.19 31.81 -9.17
N PHE A 564 5.22 31.98 -8.35
CA PHE A 564 5.14 31.82 -6.89
C PHE A 564 4.76 33.11 -6.16
N SER A 565 5.12 34.27 -6.70
CA SER A 565 5.00 35.61 -6.13
C SER A 565 5.75 35.77 -4.79
N PRO A 566 7.09 35.60 -4.73
CA PRO A 566 7.85 35.59 -3.49
C PRO A 566 7.83 36.93 -2.73
N ASN A 567 7.59 38.02 -3.44
CA ASN A 567 7.56 39.39 -2.88
C ASN A 567 6.16 39.83 -2.42
N ASP A 568 5.12 39.09 -2.79
CA ASP A 568 3.75 39.40 -2.37
C ASP A 568 3.54 39.11 -0.89
N LYS A 569 2.58 39.81 -0.28
CA LYS A 569 2.26 39.62 1.14
C LYS A 569 1.53 38.30 1.33
N VAL A 570 1.96 37.53 2.33
CA VAL A 570 1.29 36.28 2.67
C VAL A 570 0.05 36.55 3.52
N THR A 571 -1.04 35.89 3.19
CA THR A 571 -2.29 35.97 3.95
C THR A 571 -2.34 34.93 5.07
N ARG A 572 -3.24 35.12 6.05
CA ARG A 572 -3.51 34.17 7.13
C ARG A 572 -3.92 32.79 6.63
N GLY A 573 -4.78 32.73 5.61
CA GLY A 573 -5.18 31.47 4.97
C GLY A 573 -3.99 30.76 4.34
N GLN A 574 -3.15 31.48 3.58
CA GLN A 574 -1.99 30.87 2.91
C GLN A 574 -0.99 30.24 3.88
N ILE A 575 -0.60 30.94 4.96
CA ILE A 575 0.41 30.38 5.88
C ILE A 575 -0.12 29.15 6.63
N VAL A 576 -1.41 29.14 7.01
CA VAL A 576 -2.00 27.97 7.67
C VAL A 576 -2.14 26.80 6.69
N THR A 577 -2.47 27.05 5.42
CA THR A 577 -2.42 26.02 4.38
C THR A 577 -1.02 25.45 4.20
N PHE A 578 0.03 26.28 4.22
CA PHE A 578 1.41 25.77 4.15
C PHE A 578 1.73 24.85 5.34
N LEU A 579 1.33 25.22 6.56
CA LEU A 579 1.55 24.40 7.75
C LEU A 579 0.79 23.08 7.70
N TYR A 580 -0.48 23.12 7.31
CA TYR A 580 -1.34 21.94 7.18
C TYR A 580 -0.75 20.92 6.20
N ARG A 581 -0.25 21.41 5.06
CA ARG A 581 0.39 20.56 4.07
C ARG A 581 1.75 20.05 4.54
N ALA A 582 2.55 20.90 5.20
CA ALA A 582 3.79 20.45 5.83
C ALA A 582 3.56 19.36 6.91
N ALA A 583 2.37 19.31 7.50
CA ALA A 583 1.94 18.28 8.45
C ALA A 583 1.44 16.98 7.81
N GLY A 584 1.45 16.87 6.48
CA GLY A 584 0.98 15.67 5.77
C GLY A 584 -0.51 15.68 5.41
N GLU A 585 -1.17 16.84 5.38
CA GLU A 585 -2.62 16.97 5.12
C GLU A 585 -3.47 16.01 5.98
N PRO A 586 -3.30 16.02 7.33
CA PRO A 586 -4.00 15.09 8.20
C PRO A 586 -5.52 15.26 8.10
N LYS A 587 -6.24 14.14 8.13
CA LYS A 587 -7.70 14.14 8.08
C LYS A 587 -8.28 14.94 9.25
N VAL A 588 -9.15 15.89 8.94
CA VAL A 588 -9.87 16.73 9.91
C VAL A 588 -11.28 16.22 10.17
N SER A 589 -11.84 16.51 11.35
CA SER A 589 -13.21 16.15 11.69
C SER A 589 -13.83 17.17 12.65
N GLY A 590 -14.96 17.77 12.26
CA GLY A 590 -15.68 18.72 13.10
C GLY A 590 -16.29 19.86 12.30
N ASP A 591 -16.98 20.75 13.00
CA ASP A 591 -17.64 21.91 12.40
C ASP A 591 -16.77 23.16 12.49
N MET A 592 -16.66 23.91 11.39
CA MET A 592 -15.93 25.19 11.35
C MET A 592 -16.60 26.24 12.24
N GLN A 593 -15.83 26.79 13.17
CA GLN A 593 -16.34 27.78 14.14
C GLN A 593 -16.27 29.22 13.63
N PHE A 594 -15.46 29.50 12.60
CA PHE A 594 -15.29 30.84 12.05
C PHE A 594 -16.29 31.14 10.93
N SER A 595 -17.08 32.19 11.12
CA SER A 595 -18.09 32.63 10.17
C SER A 595 -17.53 33.13 8.82
N ASP A 596 -16.26 33.52 8.79
CA ASP A 596 -15.56 34.00 7.60
C ASP A 596 -14.70 32.93 6.89
N VAL A 597 -14.89 31.65 7.25
CA VAL A 597 -14.24 30.48 6.63
C VAL A 597 -15.30 29.58 6.04
N ALA A 598 -15.58 29.77 4.74
CA ALA A 598 -16.60 29.00 4.02
C ALA A 598 -16.08 27.63 3.57
N GLU A 599 -16.94 26.62 3.62
CA GLU A 599 -16.68 25.27 3.10
C GLU A 599 -16.31 25.30 1.61
N GLY A 600 -15.41 24.38 1.20
CA GLY A 600 -14.88 24.32 -0.16
C GLY A 600 -13.83 25.38 -0.51
N LYS A 601 -13.41 26.23 0.44
CA LYS A 601 -12.22 27.09 0.26
C LYS A 601 -10.95 26.28 0.50
N TYR A 602 -9.88 26.61 -0.24
CA TYR A 602 -8.59 25.91 -0.14
C TYR A 602 -7.96 25.89 1.27
N TYR A 603 -8.37 26.82 2.14
CA TYR A 603 -7.90 26.91 3.52
C TYR A 603 -8.89 26.33 4.53
N TYR A 604 -10.03 25.78 4.11
CA TYR A 604 -11.07 25.32 5.05
C TYR A 604 -10.54 24.24 6.00
N ASP A 605 -10.06 23.13 5.45
CA ASP A 605 -9.50 22.03 6.24
C ASP A 605 -8.26 22.46 7.03
N ALA A 606 -7.40 23.27 6.40
CA ALA A 606 -6.20 23.79 7.05
C ALA A 606 -6.52 24.64 8.28
N VAL A 607 -7.56 25.48 8.22
CA VAL A 607 -8.00 26.30 9.36
C VAL A 607 -8.64 25.42 10.44
N LEU A 608 -9.41 24.41 10.05
CA LEU A 608 -10.03 23.47 10.99
C LEU A 608 -8.95 22.68 11.76
N TRP A 609 -7.99 22.12 11.04
CA TRP A 609 -6.82 21.44 11.60
C TRP A 609 -6.02 22.35 12.54
N ALA A 610 -5.77 23.60 12.13
CA ALA A 610 -5.00 24.54 12.93
C ALA A 610 -5.73 24.99 14.21
N LEU A 611 -7.07 24.93 14.23
CA LEU A 611 -7.88 25.12 15.44
C LEU A 611 -7.74 23.91 16.38
N GLU A 612 -7.95 22.70 15.83
CA GLU A 612 -7.86 21.44 16.59
C GLU A 612 -6.50 21.26 17.27
N ASN A 613 -5.43 21.73 16.61
CA ASN A 613 -4.04 21.64 17.10
C ASN A 613 -3.56 22.92 17.82
N GLU A 614 -4.47 23.83 18.16
CA GLU A 614 -4.19 25.08 18.89
C GLU A 614 -3.15 26.01 18.23
N ILE A 615 -2.87 25.84 16.94
CA ILE A 615 -1.95 26.67 16.16
C ILE A 615 -2.49 28.10 16.04
N THR A 616 -3.81 28.25 15.91
CA THR A 616 -4.49 29.56 15.83
C THR A 616 -5.72 29.61 16.73
N THR A 617 -6.06 30.80 17.21
CA THR A 617 -7.30 31.08 17.96
C THR A 617 -8.19 32.09 17.25
N GLY A 618 -7.92 32.38 15.96
CA GLY A 618 -8.61 33.42 15.20
C GLY A 618 -8.15 34.84 15.53
N VAL A 619 -8.85 35.83 14.96
CA VAL A 619 -8.69 37.26 15.29
C VAL A 619 -9.81 37.76 16.23
N SER A 620 -10.91 37.01 16.32
CA SER A 620 -11.98 37.11 17.31
C SER A 620 -12.57 35.72 17.55
N GLU A 621 -13.51 35.59 18.48
CA GLU A 621 -14.20 34.32 18.80
C GLU A 621 -14.88 33.69 17.57
N ASP A 622 -15.30 34.51 16.61
CA ASP A 622 -16.12 34.11 15.45
C ASP A 622 -15.46 34.38 14.08
N ARG A 623 -14.20 34.83 14.06
CA ARG A 623 -13.47 35.13 12.81
C ARG A 623 -12.01 34.70 12.79
N PHE A 624 -11.61 34.16 11.64
CA PHE A 624 -10.21 33.86 11.30
C PHE A 624 -9.52 34.95 10.48
N ALA A 625 -10.27 35.66 9.63
CA ALA A 625 -9.78 36.63 8.65
C ALA A 625 -8.78 36.05 7.61
N PRO A 626 -9.18 35.05 6.80
CA PRO A 626 -8.26 34.31 5.93
C PRO A 626 -7.53 35.16 4.88
N ASN A 627 -8.12 36.27 4.45
CA ASN A 627 -7.56 37.15 3.42
C ASN A 627 -6.70 38.30 3.97
N GLU A 628 -6.60 38.45 5.30
CA GLU A 628 -5.76 39.49 5.90
C GLU A 628 -4.28 39.10 5.82
N THR A 629 -3.42 40.09 5.59
CA THR A 629 -1.97 39.92 5.57
C THR A 629 -1.44 39.56 6.96
N CYS A 630 -0.59 38.55 7.04
CA CYS A 630 0.09 38.18 8.28
C CYS A 630 1.28 39.10 8.59
N THR A 631 1.39 39.48 9.86
CA THR A 631 2.59 40.10 10.40
C THR A 631 3.68 39.06 10.69
N ARG A 632 4.93 39.50 10.79
CA ARG A 632 6.06 38.65 11.16
C ARG A 632 5.84 37.96 12.51
N ALA A 633 5.31 38.68 13.51
CA ALA A 633 5.00 38.13 14.82
C ALA A 633 3.93 37.02 14.74
N GLN A 634 2.90 37.17 13.91
CA GLN A 634 1.87 36.14 13.73
C GLN A 634 2.46 34.86 13.13
N ILE A 635 3.29 34.97 12.09
CA ILE A 635 3.88 33.80 11.43
C ILE A 635 4.79 33.02 12.37
N VAL A 636 5.72 33.67 13.06
CA VAL A 636 6.60 32.95 14.01
C VAL A 636 5.81 32.35 15.17
N THR A 637 4.67 32.92 15.54
CA THR A 637 3.79 32.34 16.58
C THR A 637 3.06 31.10 16.08
N PHE A 638 2.58 31.10 14.83
CA PHE A 638 2.03 29.89 14.22
C PHE A 638 3.09 28.79 14.13
N LEU A 639 4.31 29.12 13.70
CA LEU A 639 5.42 28.17 13.62
C LEU A 639 5.83 27.63 14.99
N TYR A 640 5.89 28.49 16.00
CA TYR A 640 6.21 28.10 17.38
C TYR A 640 5.21 27.10 17.94
N ARG A 641 3.91 27.32 17.68
CA ARG A 641 2.83 26.39 18.08
C ARG A 641 2.86 25.10 17.28
N PHE A 642 3.08 25.21 15.98
CA PHE A 642 3.26 24.07 15.09
C PHE A 642 4.41 23.16 15.57
N ALA A 643 5.48 23.75 16.13
CA ALA A 643 6.60 23.02 16.73
C ALA A 643 6.33 22.48 18.16
N GLY A 644 5.10 22.58 18.68
CA GLY A 644 4.73 22.10 20.00
C GLY A 644 5.08 23.04 21.17
N GLU A 645 5.16 24.36 20.90
CA GLU A 645 5.49 25.40 21.89
C GLU A 645 6.74 25.07 22.75
N PRO A 646 7.89 24.77 22.13
CA PRO A 646 9.08 24.34 22.87
C PRO A 646 9.54 25.37 23.89
N GLU A 647 10.20 24.90 24.95
CA GLU A 647 10.76 25.79 25.98
C GLU A 647 11.80 26.74 25.40
N THR A 648 11.64 28.03 25.71
CA THR A 648 12.46 29.10 25.11
C THR A 648 13.50 29.59 26.10
N SER A 649 14.78 29.51 25.75
CA SER A 649 15.87 30.08 26.55
C SER A 649 16.86 30.81 25.64
N GLY A 650 17.43 31.92 26.13
CA GLY A 650 18.39 32.73 25.39
C GLY A 650 18.08 34.21 25.41
N THR A 651 19.00 35.00 24.88
CA THR A 651 18.82 36.45 24.68
C THR A 651 18.74 36.75 23.19
N ILE A 652 17.83 37.67 22.82
CA ILE A 652 17.70 38.18 21.46
C ILE A 652 18.28 39.60 21.38
N PRO A 653 18.82 40.01 20.23
CA PRO A 653 19.34 41.37 20.04
C PRO A 653 18.24 42.39 19.74
N PHE A 654 16.99 41.96 19.57
CA PHE A 654 15.90 42.77 19.07
C PHE A 654 15.33 43.72 20.12
N THR A 655 15.52 45.01 19.91
CA THR A 655 15.07 46.08 20.82
C THR A 655 13.58 46.41 20.70
N ASP A 656 12.95 45.99 19.61
CA ASP A 656 11.54 46.21 19.29
C ASP A 656 10.62 45.04 19.67
N VAL A 657 11.17 44.00 20.29
CA VAL A 657 10.42 42.92 20.94
C VAL A 657 10.13 43.34 22.38
N LYS A 658 8.86 43.61 22.67
CA LYS A 658 8.44 44.05 24.01
C LYS A 658 8.34 42.85 24.94
N LYS A 659 8.88 43.00 26.14
CA LYS A 659 8.68 42.03 27.23
C LYS A 659 7.19 41.82 27.49
N ASP A 660 6.82 40.58 27.79
CA ASP A 660 5.47 40.10 28.08
C ASP A 660 4.48 40.24 26.91
N SER A 661 4.99 40.50 25.68
CA SER A 661 4.17 40.44 24.48
C SER A 661 3.88 38.99 24.10
N TRP A 662 2.70 38.73 23.52
CA TRP A 662 2.27 37.38 23.11
C TRP A 662 3.23 36.71 22.12
N TYR A 663 4.07 37.49 21.43
CA TYR A 663 5.07 37.02 20.48
C TYR A 663 6.49 37.00 21.03
N GLU A 664 6.74 37.37 22.30
CA GLU A 664 8.10 37.39 22.88
C GLU A 664 8.75 36.00 22.81
N LYS A 665 8.09 34.97 23.38
CA LYS A 665 8.61 33.59 23.35
C LYS A 665 8.77 33.05 21.92
N PRO A 666 7.76 33.16 21.03
CA PRO A 666 7.93 32.78 19.62
C PRO A 666 9.14 33.43 18.94
N VAL A 667 9.40 34.72 19.19
CA VAL A 667 10.53 35.42 18.58
C VAL A 667 11.87 34.96 19.16
N ILE A 668 11.94 34.72 20.48
CA ILE A 668 13.14 34.14 21.10
C ILE A 668 13.45 32.79 20.46
N TRP A 669 12.46 31.89 20.42
CA TRP A 669 12.62 30.57 19.82
C TRP A 669 13.05 30.65 18.35
N ALA A 670 12.36 31.47 17.55
CA ALA A 670 12.65 31.60 16.13
C ALA A 670 14.06 32.15 15.87
N TYR A 671 14.58 33.02 16.75
CA TYR A 671 15.93 33.53 16.63
C TYR A 671 16.98 32.49 17.05
N THR A 672 16.78 31.83 18.19
CA THR A 672 17.76 30.87 18.74
C THR A 672 17.88 29.60 17.90
N ASN A 673 16.85 29.27 17.13
CA ASN A 673 16.83 28.13 16.20
C ASN A 673 17.05 28.56 14.74
N ASN A 674 17.62 29.75 14.49
CA ASN A 674 17.94 30.27 13.15
C ASN A 674 16.78 30.40 12.16
N VAL A 675 15.52 30.19 12.57
CA VAL A 675 14.32 30.42 11.76
C VAL A 675 14.31 31.86 11.23
N THR A 676 14.72 32.85 12.04
CA THR A 676 14.83 34.24 11.63
C THR A 676 16.07 34.93 12.17
N THR A 677 16.65 35.84 11.39
CA THR A 677 17.77 36.72 11.80
C THR A 677 17.32 38.15 12.10
N GLY A 678 16.01 38.44 12.05
CA GLY A 678 15.46 39.79 12.15
C GLY A 678 15.39 40.51 10.81
N THR A 679 14.97 41.78 10.83
CA THR A 679 15.01 42.67 9.66
C THR A 679 16.25 43.56 9.64
N ASP A 680 16.83 43.80 10.82
CA ASP A 680 18.10 44.50 11.06
C ASP A 680 18.82 43.80 12.23
N PRO A 681 20.12 44.05 12.47
CA PRO A 681 20.87 43.43 13.56
C PRO A 681 20.24 43.57 14.95
N ASP A 682 19.45 44.63 15.19
CA ASP A 682 18.80 44.94 16.47
C ASP A 682 17.27 45.09 16.37
N LYS A 683 16.64 44.64 15.27
CA LYS A 683 15.18 44.70 15.09
C LYS A 683 14.58 43.44 14.46
N PHE A 684 13.44 43.02 15.01
CA PHE A 684 12.61 41.95 14.46
C PHE A 684 11.49 42.46 13.53
N SER A 685 10.99 43.67 13.75
CA SER A 685 9.82 44.27 13.10
C SER A 685 8.52 43.47 13.28
N PRO A 686 8.02 43.26 14.52
CA PRO A 686 6.91 42.34 14.80
C PRO A 686 5.61 42.67 14.06
N ASN A 687 5.32 43.95 13.84
CA ASN A 687 4.13 44.41 13.11
C ASN A 687 4.34 44.56 11.59
N GLY A 688 5.55 44.29 11.10
CA GLY A 688 5.83 44.30 9.67
C GLY A 688 5.10 43.15 8.97
N SER A 689 4.51 43.43 7.81
CA SER A 689 3.93 42.38 6.95
C SER A 689 5.01 41.44 6.41
N CYS A 690 4.78 40.14 6.44
CA CYS A 690 5.68 39.15 5.86
C CYS A 690 5.35 38.90 4.39
N THR A 691 6.37 38.63 3.56
CA THR A 691 6.14 38.15 2.18
C THR A 691 5.95 36.63 2.14
N ARG A 692 5.41 36.12 1.03
CA ARG A 692 5.30 34.68 0.75
C ARG A 692 6.66 33.99 0.80
N GLY A 693 7.69 34.61 0.20
CA GLY A 693 9.07 34.12 0.25
C GLY A 693 9.61 34.02 1.68
N GLN A 694 9.41 35.05 2.50
CA GLN A 694 9.85 35.00 3.90
C GLN A 694 9.10 33.93 4.71
N ALA A 695 7.80 33.79 4.50
CA ALA A 695 6.98 32.82 5.21
C ALA A 695 7.38 31.38 4.91
N VAL A 696 7.60 31.06 3.63
CA VAL A 696 8.08 29.72 3.23
C VAL A 696 9.52 29.47 3.67
N THR A 697 10.41 30.47 3.66
CA THR A 697 11.76 30.34 4.23
C THR A 697 11.73 30.05 5.73
N PHE A 698 10.81 30.68 6.48
CA PHE A 698 10.68 30.38 7.91
C PHE A 698 10.18 28.95 8.14
N LEU A 699 9.19 28.51 7.36
CA LEU A 699 8.70 27.13 7.43
C LEU A 699 9.78 26.12 7.06
N TYR A 700 10.52 26.36 5.98
CA TYR A 700 11.64 25.53 5.53
C TYR A 700 12.65 25.26 6.64
N ARG A 701 13.06 26.30 7.36
CA ARG A 701 14.02 26.19 8.49
C ARG A 701 13.46 25.50 9.73
N VAL A 702 12.15 25.32 9.82
CA VAL A 702 11.51 24.57 10.91
C VAL A 702 11.38 23.09 10.55
N CYS A 703 11.28 22.76 9.26
CA CYS A 703 10.94 21.41 8.80
C CYS A 703 12.09 20.66 8.12
N ALA A 704 13.02 21.35 7.46
CA ALA A 704 14.07 20.74 6.63
C ALA A 704 15.48 20.81 7.25
N GLU A 705 15.65 21.57 8.33
CA GLU A 705 16.86 21.62 9.18
C GLU A 705 16.54 20.97 10.52
#